data_AF-A0A1H9LAQ8-F1
#
_entry.id   AF-A0A1H9LAQ8-F1
#
_cell.length_a   1.000
_cell.length_b   1.000
_cell.length_c   1.000
_cell.angle_alpha   90.00
_cell.angle_beta   90.00
_cell.angle_gamma   90.00
#
_symmetry.space_group_name_H-M   'P 1'
#
loop_
_entity.id
_entity.type
_entity.pdbx_description
1 polymer ?
#
loop_
_entity_poly.entity_id
_entity_poly.type
_entity_poly.pdbx_seq_one_letter_code
_entity_poly.pdbx_strand_id
1 'polypeptide(L)'
;MLSDWESASTARVLPPARPRKLAKVPFVELADGRLQGVVSSGSDIERVYVSSVAAGTYAFACSTNNNRPCGGARGSFCNHIRALITEAVLQYGADRVARYLRVEPAGGEADAAALTAAMTGTHPAQADGKGAAASVFSRFLRHLGYLELAPVTVPLPELHWFPPTRATGSSGTARVRAQEDTGRFIATVAGLDEALAAVDAFDRALVAGLLRPRPDRVGDLTGLGRAVAGSPLAARVAEAAEKAAAGAASEDHFVALAAARTALFGAVHDALTAGVDEATGRTREERAAADPAARPAVNLLAAARTWLSDLARAGWQGIDHDLAGGAAPIVSAMLPHPELRRLGTLLDGFAAELAASCPGAALERIPARRWGDLWSRALLLTRPGAAGQSAAGTATGRLLPLGVDLHEHATAAQAQVHAVFEPADGTAPRLVRAAVSVPKPDTVVEAGVWQLLRPHLSLLAALGEGRAMELDAMPLTDEGDLIWDDTRARKGDQADALTTARVLLPTATALPTAPLDRHPARIAEPVFLEGYVRSQDGDTLTFDVAGQALSVDTDRIPTASPLTPEAVAASHACIGLLRWDGGGFRLQPLAVETTVRKKTVAVHAGAWAGGTTDKAGVRAEKAATDAVTVLRERAGRLLRK
;
A
#
# COMPACT_ATOMS: atom_id res chain seq x y z
N MET A 1 -1.43 6.96 25.67
CA MET A 1 -0.34 6.53 24.76
C MET A 1 -0.97 5.64 23.70
N LEU A 2 -0.54 5.74 22.45
CA LEU A 2 -1.02 4.85 21.39
C LEU A 2 -0.36 3.47 21.56
N SER A 3 -1.05 2.40 21.17
CA SER A 3 -0.40 1.07 21.04
C SER A 3 0.48 1.01 19.80
N ASP A 4 1.43 0.08 19.75
CA ASP A 4 2.40 -0.05 18.63
C ASP A 4 1.74 -0.11 17.25
N TRP A 5 0.59 -0.78 17.14
CA TRP A 5 -0.18 -0.85 15.89
C TRP A 5 -0.85 0.48 15.54
N GLU A 6 -1.33 1.24 16.53
CA GLU A 6 -1.94 2.56 16.30
C GLU A 6 -0.88 3.61 15.95
N SER A 7 0.35 3.43 16.43
CA SER A 7 1.52 4.27 16.12
C SER A 7 2.39 3.73 14.98
N ALA A 8 1.94 2.72 14.23
CA ALA A 8 2.66 2.20 13.06
C ALA A 8 2.15 2.87 11.77
N SER A 9 3.08 3.29 10.92
CA SER A 9 2.78 3.90 9.62
C SER A 9 2.30 2.84 8.61
N THR A 10 2.80 1.61 8.71
CA THR A 10 2.41 0.50 7.83
C THR A 10 1.46 -0.48 8.50
N ALA A 11 0.71 0.00 9.51
CA ALA A 11 -0.32 -0.77 10.21
C ALA A 11 -1.30 -1.42 9.22
N ARG A 12 -1.56 -2.72 9.39
CA ARG A 12 -2.50 -3.44 8.54
C ARG A 12 -3.93 -3.09 8.93
N VAL A 13 -4.63 -2.38 8.04
CA VAL A 13 -6.06 -2.02 8.19
C VAL A 13 -6.96 -3.02 7.49
N LEU A 14 -6.59 -3.39 6.26
CA LEU A 14 -7.32 -4.34 5.44
C LEU A 14 -6.54 -5.65 5.29
N PRO A 15 -7.14 -6.81 5.57
CA PRO A 15 -6.53 -8.07 5.14
C PRO A 15 -6.51 -8.13 3.60
N PRO A 16 -5.46 -8.69 3.00
CA PRO A 16 -5.40 -8.91 1.56
C PRO A 16 -6.61 -9.71 1.06
N ALA A 17 -7.10 -9.36 -0.12
CA ALA A 17 -8.10 -10.17 -0.80
C ALA A 17 -7.49 -11.53 -1.19
N ARG A 18 -8.31 -12.59 -1.12
CA ARG A 18 -7.90 -13.95 -1.51
C ARG A 18 -8.26 -14.22 -2.98
N PRO A 19 -7.43 -14.97 -3.73
CA PRO A 19 -7.73 -15.33 -5.10
C PRO A 19 -9.01 -16.18 -5.20
N ARG A 20 -9.84 -15.91 -6.21
CA ARG A 20 -11.09 -16.64 -6.46
C ARG A 20 -11.47 -16.64 -7.94
N LYS A 21 -12.46 -17.45 -8.31
CA LYS A 21 -12.97 -17.51 -9.69
C LYS A 21 -13.95 -16.37 -9.95
N LEU A 22 -13.72 -15.58 -11.00
CA LEU A 22 -14.52 -14.40 -11.31
C LEU A 22 -15.63 -14.63 -12.34
N ALA A 23 -15.74 -15.84 -12.91
CA ALA A 23 -16.71 -16.14 -13.96
C ALA A 23 -18.17 -15.93 -13.50
N LYS A 24 -18.51 -16.39 -12.29
CA LYS A 24 -19.87 -16.34 -11.75
C LYS A 24 -20.20 -15.03 -11.04
N VAL A 25 -19.31 -14.54 -10.18
CA VAL A 25 -19.46 -13.29 -9.43
C VAL A 25 -18.24 -12.43 -9.72
N PRO A 26 -18.23 -11.63 -10.79
CA PRO A 26 -17.08 -10.81 -11.15
C PRO A 26 -16.78 -9.71 -10.12
N PHE A 27 -17.76 -9.31 -9.30
CA PHE A 27 -17.61 -8.21 -8.36
C PHE A 27 -18.42 -8.45 -7.09
N VAL A 28 -17.78 -8.22 -5.95
CA VAL A 28 -18.37 -8.29 -4.61
C VAL A 28 -17.68 -7.23 -3.76
N GLU A 29 -18.43 -6.57 -2.88
CA GLU A 29 -17.91 -5.55 -1.97
C GLU A 29 -18.70 -5.56 -0.65
N LEU A 30 -18.04 -5.09 0.41
CA LEU A 30 -18.66 -4.70 1.68
C LEU A 30 -18.67 -3.17 1.72
N ALA A 31 -19.77 -2.55 1.32
CA ALA A 31 -19.91 -1.10 1.23
C ALA A 31 -21.32 -0.64 1.61
N ASP A 32 -21.47 0.60 2.09
CA ASP A 32 -22.74 1.24 2.45
C ASP A 32 -23.66 0.39 3.35
N GLY A 33 -23.06 -0.30 4.34
CA GLY A 33 -23.80 -1.20 5.23
C GLY A 33 -24.42 -2.41 4.52
N ARG A 34 -23.91 -2.80 3.35
CA ARG A 34 -24.40 -3.93 2.54
C ARG A 34 -23.25 -4.84 2.10
N LEU A 35 -23.53 -6.14 2.07
CA LEU A 35 -22.84 -7.05 1.17
C LEU A 35 -23.51 -6.93 -0.20
N GLN A 36 -22.78 -6.51 -1.22
CA GLN A 36 -23.36 -6.25 -2.54
C GLN A 36 -22.40 -6.57 -3.67
N GLY A 37 -22.91 -6.72 -4.88
CA GLY A 37 -22.08 -6.99 -6.03
C GLY A 37 -22.84 -7.36 -7.29
N VAL A 38 -22.08 -7.88 -8.25
CA VAL A 38 -22.55 -8.22 -9.58
C VAL A 38 -22.35 -9.71 -9.84
N VAL A 39 -23.42 -10.38 -10.26
CA VAL A 39 -23.47 -11.80 -10.59
C VAL A 39 -23.78 -11.97 -12.07
N SER A 40 -22.98 -12.76 -12.76
CA SER A 40 -23.11 -13.02 -14.20
C SER A 40 -24.42 -13.69 -14.54
N SER A 41 -25.06 -13.29 -15.65
CA SER A 41 -26.13 -14.08 -16.25
C SER A 41 -25.54 -15.25 -17.05
N GLY A 42 -26.13 -16.44 -16.91
CA GLY A 42 -25.73 -17.61 -17.71
C GLY A 42 -26.18 -17.59 -19.18
N SER A 43 -26.84 -16.51 -19.61
CA SER A 43 -27.50 -16.41 -20.93
C SER A 43 -26.98 -15.28 -21.81
N ASP A 44 -26.32 -14.28 -21.22
CA ASP A 44 -25.74 -13.14 -21.92
C ASP A 44 -24.71 -12.51 -20.98
N ILE A 45 -23.50 -12.25 -21.49
CA ILE A 45 -22.40 -11.66 -20.71
C ILE A 45 -22.66 -10.18 -20.38
N GLU A 46 -23.47 -9.48 -21.18
CA GLU A 46 -23.85 -8.08 -20.97
C GLU A 46 -24.97 -7.94 -19.94
N ARG A 47 -25.74 -9.01 -19.73
CA ARG A 47 -26.77 -9.07 -18.70
C ARG A 47 -26.14 -9.52 -17.39
N VAL A 48 -26.23 -8.68 -16.37
CA VAL A 48 -25.75 -9.02 -15.04
C VAL A 48 -26.83 -8.76 -14.00
N TYR A 49 -26.76 -9.49 -12.89
CA TYR A 49 -27.63 -9.30 -11.73
C TYR A 49 -26.88 -8.53 -10.66
N VAL A 50 -27.44 -7.40 -10.26
CA VAL A 50 -27.01 -6.65 -9.09
C VAL A 50 -27.73 -7.23 -7.88
N SER A 51 -26.96 -7.73 -6.91
CA SER A 51 -27.48 -8.39 -5.72
C SER A 51 -26.95 -7.70 -4.46
N SER A 52 -27.78 -7.60 -3.42
CA SER A 52 -27.36 -7.04 -2.14
C SER A 52 -28.10 -7.65 -0.95
N VAL A 53 -27.43 -7.60 0.22
CA VAL A 53 -27.95 -7.97 1.54
C VAL A 53 -27.53 -6.87 2.52
N ALA A 54 -28.49 -6.24 3.19
CA ALA A 54 -28.23 -5.20 4.19
C ALA A 54 -27.73 -5.80 5.51
N ALA A 55 -26.77 -5.13 6.15
CA ALA A 55 -26.28 -5.52 7.48
C ALA A 55 -27.40 -5.39 8.54
N GLY A 56 -27.43 -6.32 9.49
CA GLY A 56 -28.36 -6.37 10.62
C GLY A 56 -29.81 -6.76 10.26
N THR A 57 -30.41 -6.12 9.26
CA THR A 57 -31.80 -6.44 8.83
C THR A 57 -31.86 -7.59 7.83
N TYR A 58 -30.74 -7.87 7.15
CA TYR A 58 -30.59 -8.84 6.07
C TYR A 58 -31.57 -8.61 4.90
N ALA A 59 -32.17 -7.41 4.82
CA ALA A 59 -33.06 -7.04 3.75
C ALA A 59 -32.32 -7.15 2.42
N PHE A 60 -32.93 -7.86 1.47
CA PHE A 60 -32.24 -8.29 0.26
C PHE A 60 -32.88 -7.76 -1.01
N ALA A 61 -32.05 -7.55 -2.03
CA ALA A 61 -32.50 -7.20 -3.37
C ALA A 61 -31.68 -7.92 -4.43
N CYS A 62 -32.33 -8.31 -5.53
CA CYS A 62 -31.67 -8.85 -6.70
C CYS A 62 -32.45 -8.46 -7.95
N SER A 63 -31.79 -7.74 -8.87
CA SER A 63 -32.36 -7.31 -10.15
C SER A 63 -31.29 -7.32 -11.22
N THR A 64 -31.69 -7.37 -12.48
CA THR A 64 -30.75 -7.15 -13.59
C THR A 64 -30.24 -5.71 -13.62
N ASN A 65 -29.14 -5.46 -14.34
CA ASN A 65 -28.60 -4.12 -14.61
C ASN A 65 -29.55 -3.17 -15.37
N ASN A 66 -30.66 -3.68 -15.91
CA ASN A 66 -31.77 -2.87 -16.44
C ASN A 66 -33.02 -2.87 -15.53
N ASN A 67 -32.82 -3.07 -14.23
CA ASN A 67 -33.82 -2.96 -13.16
C ASN A 67 -35.01 -3.95 -13.27
N ARG A 68 -34.85 -5.09 -13.94
CA ARG A 68 -35.87 -6.15 -13.92
C ARG A 68 -35.69 -7.02 -12.66
N PRO A 69 -36.74 -7.24 -11.84
CA PRO A 69 -36.65 -8.08 -10.65
C PRO A 69 -36.19 -9.51 -10.98
N CYS A 70 -35.38 -10.10 -10.11
CA CYS A 70 -34.97 -11.49 -10.25
C CYS A 70 -36.15 -12.43 -9.93
N GLY A 71 -36.59 -13.23 -10.91
CA GLY A 71 -37.69 -14.18 -10.73
C GLY A 71 -37.44 -15.29 -9.70
N GLY A 72 -36.18 -15.47 -9.25
CA GLY A 72 -35.79 -16.39 -8.18
C GLY A 72 -35.79 -15.77 -6.77
N ALA A 73 -35.95 -14.45 -6.64
CA ALA A 73 -36.08 -13.75 -5.37
C ALA A 73 -37.56 -13.76 -4.93
N ARG A 74 -38.10 -14.95 -4.62
CA ARG A 74 -39.50 -15.18 -4.21
C ARG A 74 -39.59 -15.33 -2.69
N GLY A 75 -39.38 -14.25 -1.95
CA GLY A 75 -39.49 -14.25 -0.47
C GLY A 75 -38.32 -14.91 0.28
N SER A 76 -37.21 -15.22 -0.40
CA SER A 76 -35.96 -15.68 0.23
C SER A 76 -34.76 -15.38 -0.69
N PHE A 77 -33.54 -15.62 -0.20
CA PHE A 77 -32.31 -15.42 -0.95
C PHE A 77 -32.25 -16.32 -2.17
N CYS A 78 -32.20 -15.71 -3.36
CA CYS A 78 -32.05 -16.41 -4.63
C CYS A 78 -30.63 -16.97 -4.82
N ASN A 79 -30.43 -17.77 -5.86
CA ASN A 79 -29.13 -18.36 -6.17
C ASN A 79 -28.02 -17.33 -6.44
N HIS A 80 -28.36 -16.13 -6.92
CA HIS A 80 -27.38 -15.04 -7.10
C HIS A 80 -26.89 -14.49 -5.76
N ILE A 81 -27.80 -14.25 -4.81
CA ILE A 81 -27.45 -13.78 -3.46
C ILE A 81 -26.61 -14.83 -2.73
N ARG A 82 -26.99 -16.11 -2.81
CA ARG A 82 -26.20 -17.19 -2.20
C ARG A 82 -24.79 -17.26 -2.79
N ALA A 83 -24.67 -17.16 -4.12
CA ALA A 83 -23.36 -17.11 -4.78
C ALA A 83 -22.54 -15.88 -4.36
N LEU A 84 -23.19 -14.71 -4.22
CA LEU A 84 -22.54 -13.49 -3.73
C LEU A 84 -21.97 -13.69 -2.32
N ILE A 85 -22.74 -14.28 -1.39
CA ILE A 85 -22.29 -14.58 -0.02
C ILE A 85 -21.11 -15.55 -0.04
N THR A 86 -21.18 -16.62 -0.83
CA THR A 86 -20.08 -17.57 -0.98
C THR A 86 -18.79 -16.88 -1.44
N GLU A 87 -18.87 -16.06 -2.49
CA GLU A 87 -17.71 -15.39 -3.06
C GLU A 87 -17.17 -14.27 -2.15
N ALA A 88 -18.04 -13.61 -1.37
CA ALA A 88 -17.63 -12.67 -0.33
C ALA A 88 -16.80 -13.36 0.77
N VAL A 89 -17.27 -14.51 1.26
CA VAL A 89 -16.56 -15.31 2.27
C VAL A 89 -15.22 -15.80 1.73
N LEU A 90 -15.18 -16.23 0.46
CA LEU A 90 -13.93 -16.59 -0.20
C LEU A 90 -12.96 -15.40 -0.30
N GLN A 91 -13.42 -14.22 -0.73
CA GLN A 91 -12.58 -13.05 -0.96
C GLN A 91 -12.09 -12.41 0.36
N TYR A 92 -12.99 -12.23 1.33
CA TYR A 92 -12.75 -11.41 2.52
C TYR A 92 -12.58 -12.22 3.81
N GLY A 93 -12.87 -13.53 3.79
CA GLY A 93 -12.91 -14.38 4.98
C GLY A 93 -14.25 -14.30 5.71
N ALA A 94 -14.67 -15.42 6.31
CA ALA A 94 -15.97 -15.55 6.95
C ALA A 94 -16.16 -14.58 8.13
N ASP A 95 -15.16 -14.45 9.01
CA ASP A 95 -15.24 -13.57 10.19
C ASP A 95 -15.49 -12.11 9.83
N ARG A 96 -14.82 -11.64 8.76
CA ARG A 96 -14.99 -10.27 8.28
C ARG A 96 -16.39 -10.05 7.72
N VAL A 97 -16.89 -10.98 6.91
CA VAL A 97 -18.24 -10.92 6.35
C VAL A 97 -19.30 -11.00 7.46
N ALA A 98 -19.11 -11.89 8.43
CA ALA A 98 -20.02 -12.08 9.56
C ALA A 98 -20.12 -10.80 10.42
N ARG A 99 -18.97 -10.26 10.83
CA ARG A 99 -18.89 -9.01 11.60
C ARG A 99 -19.53 -7.84 10.86
N TYR A 100 -19.23 -7.69 9.57
CA TYR A 100 -19.77 -6.60 8.75
C TYR A 100 -21.29 -6.69 8.62
N LEU A 101 -21.82 -7.89 8.36
CA LEU A 101 -23.26 -8.13 8.24
C LEU A 101 -23.98 -8.18 9.60
N ARG A 102 -23.24 -8.21 10.72
CA ARG A 102 -23.76 -8.35 12.09
C ARG A 102 -24.52 -9.66 12.32
N VAL A 103 -24.02 -10.74 11.72
CA VAL A 103 -24.60 -12.09 11.82
C VAL A 103 -23.76 -12.97 12.75
N GLU A 104 -24.44 -13.63 13.68
CA GLU A 104 -23.84 -14.64 14.55
C GLU A 104 -24.29 -16.03 14.08
N PRO A 105 -23.39 -16.85 13.50
CA PRO A 105 -23.74 -18.21 13.11
C PRO A 105 -23.94 -19.08 14.36
N ALA A 106 -24.97 -19.93 14.34
CA ALA A 106 -25.26 -20.84 15.45
C ALA A 106 -24.26 -22.00 15.47
N GLY A 107 -23.23 -21.91 16.33
CA GLY A 107 -22.28 -22.99 16.67
C GLY A 107 -21.42 -23.53 15.51
N GLY A 108 -20.09 -23.40 15.61
CA GLY A 108 -19.12 -23.92 14.63
C GLY A 108 -18.24 -22.83 14.00
N GLU A 109 -17.35 -23.21 13.09
CA GLU A 109 -16.55 -22.28 12.29
C GLU A 109 -17.45 -21.53 11.30
N ALA A 110 -17.34 -20.21 11.23
CA ALA A 110 -18.15 -19.41 10.33
C ALA A 110 -17.84 -19.77 8.87
N ASP A 111 -18.84 -20.20 8.11
CA ASP A 111 -18.72 -20.42 6.66
C ASP A 111 -19.91 -19.80 5.91
N ALA A 112 -19.83 -19.77 4.57
CA ALA A 112 -20.87 -19.16 3.76
C ALA A 112 -22.26 -19.80 3.95
N ALA A 113 -22.32 -21.10 4.25
CA ALA A 113 -23.58 -21.81 4.46
C ALA A 113 -24.19 -21.45 5.81
N ALA A 114 -23.40 -21.41 6.87
CA ALA A 114 -23.79 -21.00 8.21
C ALA A 114 -24.29 -19.54 8.23
N LEU A 115 -23.55 -18.62 7.59
CA LEU A 115 -23.97 -17.22 7.49
C LEU A 115 -25.29 -17.08 6.70
N THR A 116 -25.42 -17.81 5.58
CA THR A 116 -26.65 -17.81 4.79
C THR A 116 -27.82 -18.34 5.61
N ALA A 117 -27.65 -19.47 6.30
CA ALA A 117 -28.68 -20.09 7.12
C ALA A 117 -29.15 -19.15 8.23
N ALA A 118 -28.21 -18.57 8.99
CA ALA A 118 -28.51 -17.62 10.07
C ALA A 118 -29.32 -16.42 9.56
N MET A 119 -28.91 -15.79 8.46
CA MET A 119 -29.63 -14.66 7.86
C MET A 119 -31.02 -15.07 7.34
N THR A 120 -31.14 -16.20 6.63
CA THR A 120 -32.44 -16.63 6.11
C THR A 120 -33.43 -17.05 7.21
N GLY A 121 -32.92 -17.54 8.34
CA GLY A 121 -33.72 -17.91 9.52
C GLY A 121 -34.42 -16.72 10.19
N THR A 122 -33.97 -15.48 9.93
CA THR A 122 -34.67 -14.28 10.42
C THR A 122 -35.83 -13.84 9.52
N HIS A 123 -36.13 -14.59 8.45
CA HIS A 123 -37.14 -14.26 7.46
C HIS A 123 -37.00 -12.82 6.91
N PRO A 124 -35.85 -12.46 6.30
CA PRO A 124 -35.58 -11.09 5.90
C PRO A 124 -36.54 -10.62 4.81
N ALA A 125 -36.84 -9.31 4.83
CA ALA A 125 -37.71 -8.70 3.85
C ALA A 125 -36.99 -8.50 2.50
N GLN A 126 -37.75 -8.60 1.41
CA GLN A 126 -37.29 -8.20 0.09
C GLN A 126 -37.39 -6.67 -0.03
N ALA A 127 -36.27 -5.99 -0.28
CA ALA A 127 -36.19 -4.55 -0.44
C ALA A 127 -36.36 -4.11 -1.90
N ASP A 128 -36.76 -2.85 -2.11
CA ASP A 128 -36.67 -2.22 -3.44
C ASP A 128 -35.19 -1.95 -3.78
N GLY A 129 -34.67 -2.72 -4.74
CA GLY A 129 -33.27 -2.70 -5.12
C GLY A 129 -32.87 -1.56 -6.07
N LYS A 130 -33.82 -0.79 -6.62
CA LYS A 130 -33.55 0.13 -7.74
C LYS A 130 -32.50 1.20 -7.41
N GLY A 131 -32.58 1.81 -6.22
CA GLY A 131 -31.63 2.85 -5.81
C GLY A 131 -30.21 2.32 -5.61
N ALA A 132 -30.07 1.17 -4.93
CA ALA A 132 -28.77 0.56 -4.70
C ALA A 132 -28.16 -0.02 -5.99
N ALA A 133 -28.98 -0.57 -6.90
CA ALA A 133 -28.49 -1.28 -8.07
C ALA A 133 -27.63 -0.41 -9.00
N ALA A 134 -28.04 0.85 -9.22
CA ALA A 134 -27.29 1.79 -10.07
C ALA A 134 -25.92 2.14 -9.46
N SER A 135 -25.87 2.38 -8.15
CA SER A 135 -24.62 2.69 -7.44
C SER A 135 -23.62 1.52 -7.47
N VAL A 136 -24.08 0.30 -7.19
CA VAL A 136 -23.28 -0.92 -7.22
C VAL A 136 -22.77 -1.20 -8.64
N PHE A 137 -23.63 -1.05 -9.65
CA PHE A 137 -23.22 -1.22 -11.03
C PHE A 137 -22.19 -0.17 -11.45
N SER A 138 -22.34 1.09 -11.03
CA SER A 138 -21.35 2.14 -11.30
C SER A 138 -19.99 1.84 -10.64
N ARG A 139 -19.97 1.33 -9.40
CA ARG A 139 -18.73 0.86 -8.75
C ARG A 139 -18.10 -0.32 -9.47
N PHE A 140 -18.92 -1.23 -9.98
CA PHE A 140 -18.44 -2.33 -10.83
C PHE A 140 -17.80 -1.82 -12.13
N LEU A 141 -18.40 -0.81 -12.79
CA LEU A 141 -17.77 -0.20 -13.97
C LEU A 141 -16.44 0.47 -13.61
N ARG A 142 -16.34 1.16 -12.47
CA ARG A 142 -15.06 1.71 -11.98
C ARG A 142 -14.02 0.60 -11.74
N HIS A 143 -14.45 -0.51 -11.13
CA HIS A 143 -13.61 -1.69 -10.89
C HIS A 143 -13.03 -2.27 -12.18
N LEU A 144 -13.85 -2.34 -13.24
CA LEU A 144 -13.38 -2.73 -14.57
C LEU A 144 -12.47 -1.67 -15.19
N GLY A 145 -12.76 -0.39 -14.97
CA GLY A 145 -12.02 0.75 -15.50
C GLY A 145 -10.54 0.78 -15.10
N TYR A 146 -10.17 0.21 -13.94
CA TYR A 146 -8.76 0.05 -13.56
C TYR A 146 -7.93 -0.68 -14.62
N LEU A 147 -8.51 -1.65 -15.33
CA LEU A 147 -7.82 -2.46 -16.32
C LEU A 147 -7.54 -1.72 -17.64
N GLU A 148 -8.21 -0.59 -17.88
CA GLU A 148 -8.00 0.28 -19.04
C GLU A 148 -6.95 1.37 -18.75
N LEU A 149 -6.51 1.52 -17.51
CA LEU A 149 -5.48 2.47 -17.13
C LEU A 149 -4.10 1.90 -17.47
N ALA A 150 -3.38 2.57 -18.36
CA ALA A 150 -1.99 2.21 -18.68
C ALA A 150 -1.13 2.23 -17.40
N PRO A 151 -0.11 1.38 -17.23
CA PRO A 151 0.86 1.52 -16.14
C PRO A 151 1.70 2.81 -16.25
N VAL A 152 2.37 3.21 -15.17
CA VAL A 152 3.42 4.25 -15.18
C VAL A 152 4.76 3.68 -14.74
N THR A 153 5.83 4.27 -15.23
CA THR A 153 7.21 4.04 -14.75
C THR A 153 7.73 5.17 -13.87
N VAL A 154 6.98 6.26 -13.73
CA VAL A 154 7.21 7.27 -12.69
C VAL A 154 6.93 6.63 -11.33
N PRO A 155 7.83 6.76 -10.34
CA PRO A 155 7.66 6.09 -9.06
C PRO A 155 6.40 6.60 -8.34
N LEU A 156 5.75 5.72 -7.59
CA LEU A 156 4.69 6.06 -6.64
C LEU A 156 5.21 5.83 -5.21
N PRO A 157 5.97 6.79 -4.64
CA PRO A 157 6.44 6.80 -3.25
C PRO A 157 5.42 6.30 -2.22
N GLU A 158 4.16 6.65 -2.43
CA GLU A 158 3.07 6.41 -1.52
C GLU A 158 2.76 4.92 -1.34
N LEU A 159 3.19 4.07 -2.28
CA LEU A 159 2.99 2.64 -2.16
C LEU A 159 3.83 1.99 -1.05
N HIS A 160 4.84 2.67 -0.48
CA HIS A 160 5.57 2.20 0.70
C HIS A 160 4.70 2.06 1.96
N TRP A 161 3.60 2.84 2.06
CA TRP A 161 2.60 2.66 3.10
C TRP A 161 1.70 1.44 2.85
N PHE A 162 1.76 0.80 1.67
CA PHE A 162 0.95 -0.36 1.30
C PHE A 162 1.84 -1.57 0.95
N PRO A 163 2.61 -2.09 1.92
CA PRO A 163 3.46 -3.24 1.67
C PRO A 163 2.65 -4.49 1.32
N PRO A 164 3.23 -5.43 0.55
CA PRO A 164 2.63 -6.73 0.39
C PRO A 164 2.56 -7.35 1.77
N THR A 165 1.42 -7.93 2.13
CA THR A 165 1.31 -8.62 3.40
C THR A 165 0.74 -10.00 3.16
N ARG A 166 1.39 -11.03 3.71
CA ARG A 166 0.82 -12.38 3.69
C ARG A 166 -0.44 -12.40 4.55
N ALA A 167 -1.46 -13.13 4.11
CA ALA A 167 -2.62 -13.43 4.95
C ALA A 167 -2.17 -14.35 6.09
N THR A 168 -1.86 -13.79 7.27
CA THR A 168 -1.63 -14.57 8.47
C THR A 168 -2.98 -14.99 9.06
N GLY A 169 -3.05 -16.23 9.56
CA GLY A 169 -4.16 -16.62 10.44
C GLY A 169 -4.03 -15.85 11.75
N SER A 170 -5.16 -15.32 12.23
CA SER A 170 -5.37 -14.80 13.59
C SER A 170 -4.22 -13.95 14.19
N SER A 171 -4.47 -12.64 14.32
CA SER A 171 -3.67 -11.68 15.09
C SER A 171 -2.96 -12.26 16.32
N GLY A 172 -1.69 -12.65 16.13
CA GLY A 172 -0.75 -12.70 17.24
C GLY A 172 -0.46 -11.27 17.64
N THR A 173 -0.97 -10.84 18.79
CA THR A 173 -0.43 -9.67 19.48
C THR A 173 1.06 -9.87 19.59
N ALA A 174 1.86 -9.05 18.90
CA ALA A 174 3.28 -8.93 19.19
C ALA A 174 3.38 -8.48 20.66
N ARG A 175 3.57 -9.44 21.55
CA ARG A 175 3.98 -9.20 22.93
C ARG A 175 5.47 -9.41 22.95
N VAL A 176 6.28 -8.37 23.10
CA VAL A 176 7.57 -8.54 23.76
C VAL A 176 7.89 -7.34 24.66
N ARG A 177 8.45 -7.74 25.80
CA ARG A 177 9.05 -7.06 26.94
C ARG A 177 9.62 -5.66 26.70
N ALA A 178 9.55 -4.87 27.77
CA ALA A 178 10.43 -3.74 28.03
C ALA A 178 11.88 -4.11 27.70
N GLN A 179 12.45 -3.30 26.81
CA GLN A 179 13.76 -3.44 26.21
C GLN A 179 14.83 -3.07 27.26
N GLU A 180 15.53 -4.07 27.81
CA GLU A 180 16.89 -3.85 28.29
C GLU A 180 17.79 -3.66 27.05
N ASP A 181 18.81 -2.82 27.21
CA ASP A 181 19.58 -2.05 26.21
C ASP A 181 20.47 -2.86 25.24
N THR A 182 20.04 -4.03 24.75
CA THR A 182 20.89 -5.00 24.02
C THR A 182 20.52 -5.24 22.53
N GLY A 183 19.93 -4.28 21.82
CA GLY A 183 19.56 -4.53 20.41
C GLY A 183 19.21 -3.31 19.56
N ARG A 184 20.05 -2.26 19.55
CA ARG A 184 19.86 -1.11 18.67
C ARG A 184 20.82 -1.16 17.49
N PHE A 185 20.27 -1.36 16.29
CA PHE A 185 21.04 -1.39 15.03
C PHE A 185 21.83 -0.10 14.76
N ILE A 186 21.32 1.06 15.21
CA ILE A 186 22.03 2.35 15.16
C ILE A 186 22.14 2.97 16.55
N ALA A 187 23.06 3.93 16.71
CA ALA A 187 23.18 4.73 17.92
C ALA A 187 21.87 5.48 18.25
N THR A 188 21.68 5.81 19.53
CA THR A 188 20.53 6.56 20.01
C THR A 188 20.43 7.92 19.31
N VAL A 189 19.29 8.17 18.66
CA VAL A 189 19.01 9.46 18.01
C VAL A 189 18.41 10.42 19.03
N ALA A 190 19.13 11.52 19.33
CA ALA A 190 18.65 12.55 20.23
C ALA A 190 17.38 13.22 19.69
N GLY A 191 16.36 13.40 20.54
CA GLY A 191 15.11 14.05 20.15
C GLY A 191 14.12 13.18 19.37
N LEU A 192 14.47 11.91 19.08
CA LEU A 192 13.61 11.00 18.32
C LEU A 192 12.29 10.75 19.04
N ASP A 193 12.35 10.36 20.31
CA ASP A 193 11.17 10.02 21.09
C ASP A 193 10.26 11.25 21.28
N GLU A 194 10.85 12.43 21.48
CA GLU A 194 10.12 13.69 21.58
C GLU A 194 9.42 14.08 20.27
N ALA A 195 10.09 13.90 19.12
CA ALA A 195 9.50 14.15 17.81
C ALA A 195 8.33 13.20 17.54
N LEU A 196 8.49 11.90 17.83
CA LEU A 196 7.44 10.91 17.67
C LEU A 196 6.27 11.16 18.63
N ALA A 197 6.53 11.57 19.87
CA ALA A 197 5.51 11.92 20.84
C ALA A 197 4.70 13.16 20.44
N ALA A 198 5.34 14.16 19.83
CA ALA A 198 4.66 15.33 19.28
C ALA A 198 3.71 14.95 18.12
N VAL A 199 4.15 14.04 17.25
CA VAL A 199 3.30 13.49 16.19
C VAL A 199 2.14 12.68 16.79
N ASP A 200 2.41 11.78 17.74
CA ASP A 200 1.36 10.98 18.39
C ASP A 200 0.31 11.85 19.09
N ALA A 201 0.70 13.01 19.61
CA ALA A 201 -0.22 13.99 20.15
C ALA A 201 -1.15 14.53 19.07
N PHE A 202 -0.59 14.99 17.95
CA PHE A 202 -1.37 15.48 16.84
C PHE A 202 -2.29 14.40 16.23
N ASP A 203 -1.81 13.16 16.10
CA ASP A 203 -2.59 12.05 15.57
C ASP A 203 -3.80 11.73 16.46
N ARG A 204 -3.69 11.84 17.79
CA ARG A 204 -4.85 11.76 18.70
C ARG A 204 -5.85 12.88 18.49
N ALA A 205 -5.40 14.09 18.14
CA ALA A 205 -6.31 15.18 17.80
C ALA A 205 -7.08 14.90 16.49
N LEU A 206 -6.42 14.33 15.48
CA LEU A 206 -7.07 13.88 14.24
C LEU A 206 -8.07 12.75 14.47
N VAL A 207 -7.79 11.81 15.40
CA VAL A 207 -8.76 10.77 15.79
C VAL A 207 -10.08 11.36 16.25
N ALA A 208 -10.02 12.39 17.10
CA ALA A 208 -11.21 13.04 17.67
C ALA A 208 -11.89 14.05 16.72
N GLY A 209 -11.15 14.60 15.76
CA GLY A 209 -11.63 15.61 14.82
C GLY A 209 -11.37 17.04 15.27
N LEU A 210 -11.19 17.92 14.29
CA LEU A 210 -10.77 19.31 14.50
C LEU A 210 -11.92 20.33 14.41
N LEU A 211 -13.16 19.89 14.12
CA LEU A 211 -14.32 20.78 14.07
C LEU A 211 -14.78 21.22 15.47
N ARG A 212 -14.72 20.31 16.45
CA ARG A 212 -15.08 20.58 17.85
C ARG A 212 -14.02 19.95 18.78
N PRO A 213 -12.81 20.52 18.83
CA PRO A 213 -11.73 19.97 19.63
C PRO A 213 -12.13 19.87 21.10
N ARG A 214 -11.76 18.78 21.76
CA ARG A 214 -12.03 18.61 23.19
C ARG A 214 -11.08 19.52 24.01
N PRO A 215 -11.55 20.21 25.07
CA PRO A 215 -10.70 21.11 25.86
C PRO A 215 -9.43 20.45 26.43
N ASP A 216 -9.51 19.17 26.82
CA ASP A 216 -8.39 18.37 27.32
C ASP A 216 -7.35 18.00 26.24
N ARG A 217 -7.68 18.22 24.96
CA ARG A 217 -6.86 17.87 23.80
C ARG A 217 -6.29 19.05 23.04
N VAL A 218 -6.64 20.29 23.43
CA VAL A 218 -6.06 21.50 22.83
C VAL A 218 -4.53 21.53 22.97
N GLY A 219 -4.00 21.00 24.07
CA GLY A 219 -2.57 20.87 24.31
C GLY A 219 -1.84 20.02 23.26
N ASP A 220 -2.50 18.98 22.73
CA ASP A 220 -1.93 18.09 21.71
C ASP A 220 -1.62 18.87 20.40
N LEU A 221 -2.45 19.84 20.01
CA LEU A 221 -2.24 20.69 18.82
C LEU A 221 -1.10 21.70 19.00
N THR A 222 -1.03 22.34 20.16
CA THR A 222 0.04 23.32 20.45
C THR A 222 1.42 22.66 20.58
N GLY A 223 1.48 21.37 20.91
CA GLY A 223 2.71 20.58 20.95
C GLY A 223 3.39 20.50 19.59
N LEU A 224 2.63 20.33 18.52
CA LEU A 224 3.14 20.31 17.15
C LEU A 224 3.78 21.66 16.77
N GLY A 225 3.13 22.78 17.12
CA GLY A 225 3.69 24.12 16.89
C GLY A 225 5.00 24.36 17.65
N ARG A 226 5.10 23.89 18.89
CA ARG A 226 6.33 23.97 19.68
C ARG A 226 7.47 23.14 19.08
N ALA A 227 7.17 21.96 18.57
CA ALA A 227 8.16 21.09 17.93
C ALA A 227 8.80 21.71 16.67
N VAL A 228 8.13 22.68 16.03
CA VAL A 228 8.64 23.39 14.84
C VAL A 228 9.01 24.85 15.09
N ALA A 229 9.08 25.29 16.35
CA ALA A 229 9.26 26.71 16.73
C ALA A 229 10.57 27.34 16.23
N GLY A 230 11.61 26.52 15.95
CA GLY A 230 12.89 26.96 15.39
C GLY A 230 12.96 26.96 13.86
N SER A 231 11.86 26.65 13.17
CA SER A 231 11.82 26.52 11.72
C SER A 231 11.12 27.68 11.03
N PRO A 232 11.26 27.85 9.71
CA PRO A 232 10.48 28.81 8.92
C PRO A 232 8.94 28.60 9.02
N LEU A 233 8.48 27.44 9.49
CA LEU A 233 7.05 27.12 9.64
C LEU A 233 6.46 27.67 10.95
N ALA A 234 7.27 28.08 11.92
CA ALA A 234 6.87 28.33 13.31
C ALA A 234 5.63 29.23 13.43
N ALA A 235 5.67 30.43 12.83
CA ALA A 235 4.56 31.39 12.93
C ALA A 235 3.27 30.85 12.32
N ARG A 236 3.36 30.27 11.12
CA ARG A 236 2.19 29.77 10.39
C ARG A 236 1.55 28.55 11.07
N VAL A 237 2.38 27.68 11.66
CA VAL A 237 1.91 26.48 12.37
C VAL A 237 1.32 26.86 13.73
N ALA A 238 1.92 27.83 14.43
CA ALA A 238 1.35 28.35 15.68
C ALA A 238 -0.06 28.93 15.45
N GLU A 239 -0.22 29.76 14.41
CA GLU A 239 -1.53 30.28 13.99
C GLU A 239 -2.50 29.14 13.64
N ALA A 240 -2.07 28.18 12.83
CA ALA A 240 -2.91 27.05 12.44
C ALA A 240 -3.33 26.18 13.63
N ALA A 241 -2.44 25.96 14.59
CA ALA A 241 -2.73 25.21 15.81
C ALA A 241 -3.74 25.96 16.69
N GLU A 242 -3.63 27.29 16.81
CA GLU A 242 -4.59 28.12 17.54
C GLU A 242 -5.98 28.07 16.87
N LYS A 243 -6.05 28.25 15.55
CA LYS A 243 -7.31 28.17 14.80
C LYS A 243 -7.93 26.78 14.86
N ALA A 244 -7.12 25.73 14.79
CA ALA A 244 -7.59 24.35 14.96
C ALA A 244 -8.13 24.12 16.37
N ALA A 245 -7.43 24.58 17.40
CA ALA A 245 -7.88 24.49 18.80
C ALA A 245 -9.21 25.23 19.05
N ALA A 246 -9.48 26.30 18.30
CA ALA A 246 -10.73 27.05 18.35
C ALA A 246 -11.85 26.45 17.47
N GLY A 247 -11.61 25.35 16.76
CA GLY A 247 -12.58 24.77 15.81
C GLY A 247 -12.81 25.63 14.56
N ALA A 248 -11.89 26.55 14.25
CA ALA A 248 -12.01 27.56 13.21
C ALA A 248 -10.91 27.44 12.12
N ALA A 249 -10.23 26.29 12.04
CA ALA A 249 -9.22 26.02 11.02
C ALA A 249 -9.83 25.99 9.61
N SER A 250 -9.12 26.62 8.68
CA SER A 250 -9.42 26.63 7.25
C SER A 250 -8.56 25.58 6.53
N GLU A 251 -8.79 25.37 5.23
CA GLU A 251 -7.96 24.44 4.44
C GLU A 251 -6.47 24.80 4.50
N ASP A 252 -6.12 26.08 4.43
CA ASP A 252 -4.72 26.52 4.53
C ASP A 252 -4.12 26.30 5.93
N HIS A 253 -4.95 26.27 6.99
CA HIS A 253 -4.48 25.89 8.32
C HIS A 253 -4.19 24.39 8.39
N PHE A 254 -5.05 23.55 7.80
CA PHE A 254 -4.78 22.11 7.71
C PHE A 254 -3.53 21.81 6.88
N VAL A 255 -3.30 22.52 5.78
CA VAL A 255 -2.06 22.39 4.98
C VAL A 255 -0.83 22.72 5.83
N ALA A 256 -0.88 23.78 6.65
CA ALA A 256 0.23 24.13 7.53
C ALA A 256 0.50 23.06 8.60
N LEU A 257 -0.55 22.48 9.19
CA LEU A 257 -0.43 21.40 10.17
C LEU A 257 0.13 20.12 9.55
N ALA A 258 -0.34 19.73 8.37
CA ALA A 258 0.21 18.62 7.60
C ALA A 258 1.69 18.86 7.25
N ALA A 259 2.05 20.07 6.84
CA ALA A 259 3.44 20.44 6.55
C ALA A 259 4.34 20.33 7.79
N ALA A 260 3.88 20.77 8.96
CA ALA A 260 4.61 20.65 10.23
C ALA A 260 4.87 19.18 10.58
N ARG A 261 3.83 18.35 10.48
CA ARG A 261 3.93 16.91 10.74
C ARG A 261 4.89 16.21 9.77
N THR A 262 4.79 16.51 8.47
CA THR A 262 5.73 16.00 7.46
C THR A 262 7.16 16.48 7.70
N ALA A 263 7.37 17.74 8.10
CA ALA A 263 8.70 18.26 8.39
C ALA A 263 9.36 17.57 9.60
N LEU A 264 8.59 17.28 10.66
CA LEU A 264 9.09 16.49 11.80
C LEU A 264 9.48 15.08 11.36
N PHE A 265 8.65 14.41 10.55
CA PHE A 265 9.02 13.11 9.99
C PHE A 265 10.21 13.17 9.04
N GLY A 266 10.40 14.28 8.33
CA GLY A 266 11.59 14.55 7.54
C GLY A 266 12.85 14.60 8.40
N ALA A 267 12.80 15.30 9.54
CA ALA A 267 13.91 15.34 10.49
C ALA A 267 14.21 13.96 11.10
N VAL A 268 13.17 13.19 11.46
CA VAL A 268 13.32 11.82 11.95
C VAL A 268 13.92 10.92 10.87
N HIS A 269 13.42 10.99 9.63
CA HIS A 269 13.97 10.26 8.49
C HIS A 269 15.46 10.56 8.32
N ASP A 270 15.83 11.85 8.27
CA ASP A 270 17.21 12.25 8.01
C ASP A 270 18.17 11.77 9.11
N ALA A 271 17.74 11.82 10.38
CA ALA A 271 18.52 11.31 11.49
C ALA A 271 18.67 9.78 11.47
N LEU A 272 17.61 9.04 11.15
CA LEU A 272 17.64 7.58 11.01
C LEU A 272 18.52 7.15 9.83
N THR A 273 18.38 7.82 8.68
CA THR A 273 19.18 7.56 7.48
C THR A 273 20.66 7.85 7.72
N ALA A 274 21.00 8.92 8.43
CA ALA A 274 22.39 9.19 8.82
C ALA A 274 22.99 8.05 9.66
N GLY A 275 22.23 7.48 10.60
CA GLY A 275 22.67 6.32 11.37
C GLY A 275 22.83 5.05 10.51
N VAL A 276 21.97 4.85 9.50
CA VAL A 276 22.12 3.74 8.55
C VAL A 276 23.35 3.95 7.65
N ASP A 277 23.60 5.17 7.20
CA ASP A 277 24.76 5.52 6.39
C ASP A 277 26.06 5.27 7.19
N GLU A 278 26.11 5.64 8.47
CA GLU A 278 27.23 5.30 9.39
C GLU A 278 27.40 3.79 9.55
N ALA A 279 26.33 3.06 9.86
CA ALA A 279 26.37 1.60 10.08
C ALA A 279 26.79 0.81 8.83
N THR A 280 26.51 1.34 7.65
CA THR A 280 26.82 0.69 6.36
C THR A 280 28.07 1.25 5.68
N GLY A 281 28.68 2.30 6.23
CA GLY A 281 29.79 3.03 5.60
C GLY A 281 29.39 3.75 4.30
N ARG A 282 28.09 3.99 4.10
CA ARG A 282 27.54 4.54 2.87
C ARG A 282 27.70 6.06 2.85
N THR A 283 28.06 6.58 1.68
CA THR A 283 28.09 8.03 1.44
C THR A 283 26.88 8.44 0.62
N ARG A 284 26.36 9.63 0.90
CA ARG A 284 25.20 10.20 0.22
C ARG A 284 25.56 11.49 -0.46
N GLU A 285 25.18 11.62 -1.72
CA GLU A 285 25.42 12.84 -2.49
C GLU A 285 24.62 14.01 -1.89
N GLU A 286 25.27 15.17 -1.78
CA GLU A 286 24.59 16.41 -1.44
C GLU A 286 24.11 17.08 -2.72
N ARG A 287 22.79 17.34 -2.80
CA ARG A 287 22.18 18.01 -3.95
C ARG A 287 21.24 19.09 -3.47
N ALA A 288 21.40 20.29 -4.01
CA ALA A 288 20.51 21.40 -3.71
C ALA A 288 19.09 21.05 -4.15
N ALA A 289 18.11 21.33 -3.29
CA ALA A 289 16.71 21.19 -3.66
C ALA A 289 16.40 22.17 -4.80
N ALA A 290 15.84 21.66 -5.90
CA ALA A 290 15.35 22.51 -6.97
C ALA A 290 14.11 23.29 -6.51
N ASP A 291 13.98 24.53 -6.97
CA ASP A 291 12.77 25.31 -6.72
C ASP A 291 11.55 24.65 -7.36
N PRO A 292 10.41 24.57 -6.65
CA PRO A 292 9.20 24.01 -7.21
C PRO A 292 8.72 24.85 -8.39
N ALA A 293 8.59 24.21 -9.56
CA ALA A 293 8.03 24.88 -10.73
C ALA A 293 6.56 25.25 -10.48
N ALA A 294 6.21 26.52 -10.68
CA ALA A 294 4.83 26.99 -10.61
C ALA A 294 3.98 26.29 -11.68
N ARG A 295 2.89 25.65 -11.26
CA ARG A 295 1.92 24.99 -12.14
C ARG A 295 0.50 25.50 -11.84
N PRO A 296 -0.38 25.59 -12.85
CA PRO A 296 -1.75 26.04 -12.63
C PRO A 296 -2.51 25.08 -11.72
N ALA A 297 -3.41 25.63 -10.89
CA ALA A 297 -4.29 24.85 -10.05
C ALA A 297 -5.30 24.08 -10.90
N VAL A 298 -5.30 22.75 -10.78
CA VAL A 298 -6.28 21.87 -11.42
C VAL A 298 -7.48 21.76 -10.47
N ASN A 299 -8.71 21.94 -10.97
CA ASN A 299 -9.94 21.89 -10.17
C ASN A 299 -10.05 20.62 -9.30
N LEU A 300 -9.48 19.49 -9.77
CA LEU A 300 -9.44 18.22 -9.04
C LEU A 300 -8.59 18.28 -7.76
N LEU A 301 -7.49 19.04 -7.74
CA LEU A 301 -6.66 19.20 -6.54
C LEU A 301 -7.41 19.96 -5.44
N ALA A 302 -8.23 20.94 -5.82
CA ALA A 302 -9.09 21.65 -4.88
C ALA A 302 -10.17 20.73 -4.29
N ALA A 303 -10.85 19.94 -5.14
CA ALA A 303 -11.85 18.97 -4.69
C ALA A 303 -11.26 17.95 -3.70
N ALA A 304 -10.07 17.41 -3.99
CA ALA A 304 -9.35 16.53 -3.06
C ALA A 304 -9.04 17.21 -1.73
N ARG A 305 -8.60 18.48 -1.76
CA ARG A 305 -8.27 19.25 -0.55
C ARG A 305 -9.49 19.49 0.33
N THR A 306 -10.63 19.82 -0.27
CA THR A 306 -11.88 19.99 0.46
C THR A 306 -12.30 18.69 1.14
N TRP A 307 -12.29 17.56 0.42
CA TRP A 307 -12.58 16.25 1.01
C TRP A 307 -11.66 15.90 2.18
N LEU A 308 -10.35 16.10 2.02
CA LEU A 308 -9.36 15.87 3.09
C LEU A 308 -9.57 16.82 4.29
N SER A 309 -10.03 18.04 4.05
CA SER A 309 -10.35 19.00 5.10
C SER A 309 -11.60 18.58 5.88
N ASP A 310 -12.60 18.03 5.19
CA ASP A 310 -13.81 17.50 5.83
C ASP A 310 -13.51 16.26 6.67
N LEU A 311 -12.60 15.39 6.21
CA LEU A 311 -12.05 14.31 7.02
C LEU A 311 -11.39 14.81 8.31
N ALA A 312 -10.53 15.83 8.22
CA ALA A 312 -9.86 16.39 9.41
C ALA A 312 -10.85 17.03 10.38
N ARG A 313 -11.91 17.68 9.88
CA ARG A 313 -12.99 18.26 10.68
C ARG A 313 -13.76 17.19 11.43
N ALA A 314 -14.20 16.14 10.72
CA ALA A 314 -14.97 15.04 11.29
C ALA A 314 -14.13 14.19 12.26
N GLY A 315 -12.85 14.00 11.95
CA GLY A 315 -11.97 13.07 12.62
C GLY A 315 -12.27 11.61 12.30
N TRP A 316 -11.34 10.72 12.65
CA TRP A 316 -11.46 9.28 12.35
C TRP A 316 -12.66 8.62 13.02
N GLN A 317 -13.07 9.08 14.20
CA GLN A 317 -14.28 8.60 14.88
C GLN A 317 -15.57 9.12 14.23
N GLY A 318 -15.50 10.23 13.51
CA GLY A 318 -16.64 10.87 12.86
C GLY A 318 -16.90 10.42 11.42
N ILE A 319 -16.10 9.52 10.86
CA ILE A 319 -16.29 9.06 9.48
C ILE A 319 -17.56 8.20 9.36
N ASP A 320 -18.33 8.47 8.32
CA ASP A 320 -19.47 7.68 7.87
C ASP A 320 -19.31 7.27 6.40
N HIS A 321 -20.28 6.51 5.88
CA HIS A 321 -20.24 6.02 4.50
C HIS A 321 -20.26 7.14 3.46
N ASP A 322 -20.95 8.26 3.74
CA ASP A 322 -21.05 9.38 2.81
C ASP A 322 -19.72 10.13 2.72
N LEU A 323 -19.11 10.45 3.86
CA LEU A 323 -17.80 11.11 3.91
C LEU A 323 -16.70 10.23 3.29
N ALA A 324 -16.66 8.94 3.61
CA ALA A 324 -15.69 8.02 3.01
C ALA A 324 -15.92 7.87 1.48
N GLY A 325 -17.18 7.83 1.04
CA GLY A 325 -17.57 7.72 -0.36
C GLY A 325 -17.24 8.97 -1.21
N GLY A 326 -17.08 10.14 -0.58
CA GLY A 326 -16.83 11.41 -1.26
C GLY A 326 -15.57 11.45 -2.15
N ALA A 327 -14.59 10.59 -1.91
CA ALA A 327 -13.38 10.48 -2.75
C ALA A 327 -13.65 9.83 -4.12
N ALA A 328 -14.67 8.98 -4.25
CA ALA A 328 -14.90 8.18 -5.45
C ALA A 328 -14.92 8.98 -6.76
N PRO A 329 -15.72 10.06 -6.91
CA PRO A 329 -15.72 10.85 -8.14
C PRO A 329 -14.38 11.58 -8.39
N ILE A 330 -13.70 12.01 -7.33
CA ILE A 330 -12.40 12.69 -7.41
C ILE A 330 -11.35 11.72 -7.97
N VAL A 331 -11.26 10.53 -7.40
CA VAL A 331 -10.35 9.46 -7.83
C VAL A 331 -10.64 9.05 -9.28
N SER A 332 -11.91 8.80 -9.62
CA SER A 332 -12.29 8.43 -10.99
C SER A 332 -11.89 9.48 -12.03
N ALA A 333 -11.90 10.76 -11.66
CA ALA A 333 -11.43 11.84 -12.53
C ALA A 333 -9.91 11.99 -12.55
N MET A 334 -9.19 11.61 -11.49
CA MET A 334 -7.72 11.72 -11.40
C MET A 334 -6.97 10.58 -12.09
N LEU A 335 -7.38 9.33 -11.88
CA LEU A 335 -6.61 8.15 -12.31
C LEU A 335 -6.31 8.06 -13.82
N PRO A 336 -7.19 8.51 -14.74
CA PRO A 336 -6.89 8.55 -16.18
C PRO A 336 -5.69 9.43 -16.54
N HIS A 337 -5.35 10.42 -15.71
CA HIS A 337 -4.32 11.42 -15.95
C HIS A 337 -2.99 11.01 -15.27
N PRO A 338 -1.94 10.62 -16.01
CA PRO A 338 -0.69 10.15 -15.43
C PRO A 338 -0.04 11.11 -14.43
N GLU A 339 -0.14 12.42 -14.68
CA GLU A 339 0.37 13.48 -13.81
C GLU A 339 -0.39 13.63 -12.49
N LEU A 340 -1.61 13.09 -12.38
CA LEU A 340 -2.43 13.07 -11.16
C LEU A 340 -2.43 11.70 -10.46
N ARG A 341 -1.86 10.65 -11.08
CA ARG A 341 -1.91 9.28 -10.53
C ARG A 341 -1.30 9.16 -9.15
N ARG A 342 -0.26 9.92 -8.85
CA ARG A 342 0.37 9.90 -7.53
C ARG A 342 -0.63 10.22 -6.41
N LEU A 343 -1.37 11.33 -6.54
CA LEU A 343 -2.43 11.70 -5.61
C LEU A 343 -3.65 10.76 -5.76
N GLY A 344 -4.06 10.46 -6.98
CA GLY A 344 -5.21 9.61 -7.25
C GLY A 344 -5.10 8.23 -6.59
N THR A 345 -3.96 7.55 -6.73
CA THR A 345 -3.69 6.24 -6.10
C THR A 345 -3.67 6.33 -4.58
N LEU A 346 -3.09 7.39 -4.00
CA LEU A 346 -3.09 7.60 -2.56
C LEU A 346 -4.52 7.81 -2.02
N LEU A 347 -5.31 8.69 -2.65
CA LEU A 347 -6.69 8.95 -2.26
C LEU A 347 -7.55 7.69 -2.39
N ASP A 348 -7.37 6.93 -3.47
CA ASP A 348 -8.10 5.69 -3.70
C ASP A 348 -7.78 4.64 -2.63
N GLY A 349 -6.51 4.48 -2.31
CA GLY A 349 -6.08 3.58 -1.24
C GLY A 349 -6.60 4.00 0.13
N PHE A 350 -6.48 5.28 0.46
CA PHE A 350 -6.96 5.82 1.73
C PHE A 350 -8.49 5.72 1.86
N ALA A 351 -9.24 6.07 0.82
CA ALA A 351 -10.70 5.96 0.79
C ALA A 351 -11.17 4.50 0.93
N ALA A 352 -10.44 3.54 0.35
CA ALA A 352 -10.75 2.12 0.52
C ALA A 352 -10.60 1.65 1.98
N GLU A 353 -9.57 2.13 2.69
CA GLU A 353 -9.41 1.86 4.12
C GLU A 353 -10.52 2.48 4.96
N LEU A 354 -10.82 3.76 4.72
CA LEU A 354 -11.88 4.47 5.43
C LEU A 354 -13.23 3.78 5.22
N ALA A 355 -13.59 3.45 3.98
CA ALA A 355 -14.85 2.80 3.64
C ALA A 355 -15.01 1.44 4.34
N ALA A 356 -13.92 0.66 4.42
CA ALA A 356 -13.94 -0.63 5.10
C ALA A 356 -13.99 -0.54 6.63
N SER A 357 -13.66 0.62 7.18
CA SER A 357 -13.68 0.92 8.61
C SER A 357 -14.90 1.77 9.02
N CYS A 358 -15.85 2.03 8.11
CA CYS A 358 -17.05 2.80 8.40
C CYS A 358 -18.15 1.98 9.11
N PRO A 359 -18.90 2.58 10.06
CA PRO A 359 -18.69 3.92 10.62
C PRO A 359 -17.54 3.94 11.63
N GLY A 360 -16.78 5.05 11.66
CA GLY A 360 -15.61 5.20 12.54
C GLY A 360 -15.94 5.11 14.02
N ALA A 361 -17.15 5.52 14.41
CA ALA A 361 -17.62 5.47 15.79
C ALA A 361 -17.72 4.05 16.37
N ALA A 362 -17.76 3.02 15.52
CA ALA A 362 -17.82 1.62 15.92
C ALA A 362 -16.42 0.96 16.03
N LEU A 363 -15.34 1.68 15.72
CA LEU A 363 -13.98 1.15 15.76
C LEU A 363 -13.47 1.08 17.20
N GLU A 364 -13.06 -0.11 17.63
CA GLU A 364 -12.39 -0.31 18.92
C GLU A 364 -10.98 0.28 18.93
N ARG A 365 -10.31 0.26 17.77
CA ARG A 365 -8.93 0.72 17.58
C ARG A 365 -8.82 1.45 16.25
N ILE A 366 -8.02 2.52 16.22
CA ILE A 366 -7.86 3.39 15.04
C ILE A 366 -6.38 3.45 14.68
N PRO A 367 -5.99 3.21 13.41
CA PRO A 367 -4.59 3.23 12.97
C PRO A 367 -4.12 4.69 12.84
N ALA A 368 -4.02 5.38 13.97
CA ALA A 368 -3.93 6.83 14.07
C ALA A 368 -2.75 7.40 13.27
N ARG A 369 -1.56 6.79 13.40
CA ARG A 369 -0.37 7.24 12.66
C ARG A 369 -0.51 7.03 11.17
N ARG A 370 -0.91 5.83 10.75
CA ARG A 370 -1.13 5.51 9.34
C ARG A 370 -2.09 6.49 8.67
N TRP A 371 -3.28 6.70 9.23
CA TRP A 371 -4.25 7.62 8.63
C TRP A 371 -3.80 9.08 8.71
N GLY A 372 -3.05 9.47 9.75
CA GLY A 372 -2.36 10.76 9.82
C GLY A 372 -1.33 10.94 8.71
N ASP A 373 -0.55 9.90 8.38
CA ASP A 373 0.45 9.90 7.30
C ASP A 373 -0.22 10.05 5.93
N LEU A 374 -1.21 9.20 5.64
CA LEU A 374 -1.94 9.23 4.37
C LEU A 374 -2.65 10.57 4.17
N TRP A 375 -3.28 11.11 5.22
CA TRP A 375 -3.93 12.41 5.18
C TRP A 375 -2.94 13.56 4.94
N SER A 376 -1.85 13.62 5.72
CA SER A 376 -0.86 14.70 5.60
C SER A 376 -0.22 14.69 4.22
N ARG A 377 0.14 13.49 3.75
CA ARG A 377 0.72 13.28 2.43
C ARG A 377 -0.22 13.71 1.32
N ALA A 378 -1.48 13.28 1.37
CA ALA A 378 -2.48 13.62 0.36
C ALA A 378 -2.73 15.13 0.33
N LEU A 379 -2.79 15.77 1.50
CA LEU A 379 -3.05 17.21 1.60
C LEU A 379 -1.93 18.03 0.98
N LEU A 380 -0.67 17.65 1.22
CA LEU A 380 0.49 18.31 0.59
C LEU A 380 0.55 18.08 -0.92
N LEU A 381 0.20 16.88 -1.41
CA LEU A 381 0.12 16.58 -2.84
C LEU A 381 -1.00 17.37 -3.57
N THR A 382 -1.96 17.97 -2.85
CA THR A 382 -2.91 18.92 -3.45
C THR A 382 -2.30 20.28 -3.80
N ARG A 383 -1.07 20.57 -3.35
CA ARG A 383 -0.39 21.83 -3.67
C ARG A 383 0.23 21.74 -5.07
N PRO A 384 0.01 22.74 -5.93
CA PRO A 384 0.62 22.75 -7.26
C PRO A 384 2.15 22.61 -7.16
N GLY A 385 2.73 21.75 -7.99
CA GLY A 385 4.17 21.47 -8.00
C GLY A 385 4.62 20.40 -7.00
N ALA A 386 3.84 20.07 -5.96
CA ALA A 386 4.24 19.09 -4.94
C ALA A 386 4.44 17.66 -5.49
N ALA A 387 3.66 17.28 -6.50
CA ALA A 387 3.77 15.97 -7.14
C ALA A 387 4.85 15.89 -8.23
N GLY A 388 5.45 17.04 -8.62
CA GLY A 388 6.37 17.11 -9.73
C GLY A 388 7.75 16.58 -9.37
N GLN A 389 8.11 15.41 -9.87
CA GLN A 389 9.50 14.98 -9.97
C GLN A 389 10.00 15.37 -11.36
N SER A 390 10.95 16.29 -11.45
CA SER A 390 11.60 16.59 -12.73
C SER A 390 12.79 15.66 -12.90
N ALA A 391 12.93 15.02 -14.06
CA ALA A 391 14.16 14.30 -14.39
C ALA A 391 15.31 15.30 -14.34
N ALA A 392 16.30 15.00 -13.50
CA ALA A 392 17.38 15.92 -13.20
C ALA A 392 18.67 15.57 -13.97
N GLY A 393 18.66 14.45 -14.68
CA GLY A 393 19.73 14.00 -15.55
C GLY A 393 19.36 12.70 -16.28
N THR A 394 20.38 12.08 -16.86
CA THR A 394 20.28 10.81 -17.57
C THR A 394 21.38 9.85 -17.11
N ALA A 395 21.08 8.56 -17.09
CA ALA A 395 21.98 7.48 -16.71
C ALA A 395 22.38 6.67 -17.96
N THR A 396 23.67 6.65 -18.26
CA THR A 396 24.29 5.79 -19.28
C THR A 396 25.34 4.91 -18.62
N GLY A 397 25.23 3.59 -18.77
CA GLY A 397 26.09 2.63 -18.08
C GLY A 397 25.38 1.30 -17.79
N ARG A 398 25.96 0.52 -16.88
CA ARG A 398 25.51 -0.83 -16.58
C ARG A 398 24.66 -0.83 -15.30
N LEU A 399 23.48 -1.43 -15.36
CA LEU A 399 22.55 -1.58 -14.25
C LEU A 399 22.53 -3.03 -13.77
N LEU A 400 22.72 -3.22 -12.46
CA LEU A 400 22.83 -4.52 -11.80
C LEU A 400 21.70 -4.70 -10.77
N PRO A 401 20.63 -5.43 -11.12
CA PRO A 401 19.50 -5.64 -10.23
C PRO A 401 19.88 -6.44 -8.98
N LEU A 402 19.49 -5.94 -7.80
CA LEU A 402 19.66 -6.62 -6.51
C LEU A 402 18.42 -7.43 -6.12
N GLY A 403 17.23 -6.92 -6.44
CA GLY A 403 15.96 -7.55 -6.08
C GLY A 403 14.77 -6.65 -6.36
N VAL A 404 13.56 -7.17 -6.11
CA VAL A 404 12.30 -6.42 -6.26
C VAL A 404 11.53 -6.37 -4.95
N ASP A 405 11.13 -5.16 -4.63
CA ASP A 405 10.12 -4.86 -3.63
C ASP A 405 8.75 -4.71 -4.31
N LEU A 406 7.83 -5.64 -4.03
CA LEU A 406 6.50 -5.68 -4.64
C LEU A 406 5.48 -5.10 -3.69
N HIS A 407 5.02 -3.88 -3.93
CA HIS A 407 3.93 -3.26 -3.18
C HIS A 407 2.57 -3.71 -3.71
N GLU A 408 1.66 -4.08 -2.82
CA GLU A 408 0.32 -4.50 -3.19
C GLU A 408 -0.73 -3.88 -2.27
N HIS A 409 -1.58 -3.04 -2.85
CA HIS A 409 -2.81 -2.54 -2.25
C HIS A 409 -4.03 -3.14 -2.96
N ALA A 410 -5.22 -3.01 -2.37
CA ALA A 410 -6.47 -3.40 -3.02
C ALA A 410 -6.65 -2.72 -4.39
N THR A 411 -6.24 -1.45 -4.52
CA THR A 411 -6.51 -0.62 -5.70
C THR A 411 -5.29 -0.34 -6.58
N ALA A 412 -4.09 -0.76 -6.17
CA ALA A 412 -2.86 -0.51 -6.91
C ALA A 412 -1.77 -1.53 -6.59
N ALA A 413 -0.81 -1.69 -7.50
CA ALA A 413 0.41 -2.43 -7.25
C ALA A 413 1.62 -1.72 -7.86
N GLN A 414 2.80 -1.98 -7.31
CA GLN A 414 4.08 -1.51 -7.85
C GLN A 414 5.17 -2.56 -7.64
N ALA A 415 5.92 -2.86 -8.70
CA ALA A 415 7.19 -3.53 -8.57
C ALA A 415 8.30 -2.48 -8.63
N GLN A 416 9.09 -2.36 -7.55
CA GLN A 416 10.25 -1.48 -7.48
C GLN A 416 11.51 -2.35 -7.44
N VAL A 417 12.30 -2.29 -8.51
CA VAL A 417 13.59 -2.94 -8.61
C VAL A 417 14.62 -2.06 -7.92
N HIS A 418 15.36 -2.61 -6.96
CA HIS A 418 16.55 -1.98 -6.38
C HIS A 418 17.78 -2.50 -7.13
N ALA A 419 18.70 -1.60 -7.48
CA ALA A 419 19.86 -1.93 -8.29
C ALA A 419 21.10 -1.11 -7.91
N VAL A 420 22.27 -1.65 -8.23
CA VAL A 420 23.51 -0.88 -8.31
C VAL A 420 23.70 -0.46 -9.76
N PHE A 421 23.94 0.83 -10.00
CA PHE A 421 24.26 1.37 -11.32
C PHE A 421 25.75 1.73 -11.38
N GLU A 422 26.44 1.21 -12.40
CA GLU A 422 27.83 1.52 -12.73
C GLU A 422 27.82 2.52 -13.91
N PRO A 423 28.11 3.82 -13.66
CA PRO A 423 28.16 4.83 -14.70
C PRO A 423 29.23 4.51 -15.76
N ALA A 424 28.91 4.74 -17.04
CA ALA A 424 29.86 4.53 -18.15
C ALA A 424 31.06 5.50 -18.11
N ASP A 425 30.92 6.62 -17.41
CA ASP A 425 31.99 7.61 -17.21
C ASP A 425 33.03 7.21 -16.15
N GLY A 426 32.86 6.04 -15.52
CA GLY A 426 33.77 5.51 -14.51
C GLY A 426 33.64 6.16 -13.13
N THR A 427 32.63 7.00 -12.91
CA THR A 427 32.32 7.51 -11.56
C THR A 427 31.84 6.40 -10.62
N ALA A 428 31.82 6.67 -9.32
CA ALA A 428 31.47 5.67 -8.31
C ALA A 428 30.08 5.04 -8.58
N PRO A 429 29.91 3.73 -8.33
CA PRO A 429 28.61 3.10 -8.43
C PRO A 429 27.56 3.81 -7.57
N ARG A 430 26.30 3.78 -8.00
CA ARG A 430 25.18 4.45 -7.33
C ARG A 430 24.04 3.49 -7.05
N LEU A 431 23.37 3.67 -5.92
CA LEU A 431 22.09 3.03 -5.67
C LEU A 431 21.00 3.73 -6.46
N VAL A 432 20.30 2.96 -7.27
CA VAL A 432 19.17 3.44 -8.06
C VAL A 432 17.99 2.48 -7.94
N ARG A 433 16.82 2.97 -8.30
CA ARG A 433 15.57 2.21 -8.34
C ARG A 433 14.92 2.37 -9.69
N ALA A 434 14.15 1.39 -10.12
CA ALA A 434 13.24 1.52 -11.26
C ALA A 434 11.90 0.91 -10.87
N ALA A 435 10.81 1.59 -11.16
CA ALA A 435 9.48 1.15 -10.76
C ALA A 435 8.55 1.01 -11.96
N VAL A 436 7.58 0.12 -11.82
CA VAL A 436 6.38 0.09 -12.65
C VAL A 436 5.18 -0.08 -11.75
N SER A 437 4.17 0.76 -11.96
CA SER A 437 3.00 0.85 -11.09
C SER A 437 1.72 0.88 -11.90
N VAL A 438 0.69 0.22 -11.39
CA VAL A 438 -0.59 0.09 -12.07
C VAL A 438 -1.74 0.15 -11.07
N PRO A 439 -2.79 0.93 -11.33
CA PRO A 439 -4.06 0.77 -10.65
C PRO A 439 -4.64 -0.62 -10.97
N LYS A 440 -5.23 -1.29 -9.98
CA LYS A 440 -5.76 -2.65 -10.18
C LYS A 440 -7.07 -2.84 -9.45
N PRO A 441 -7.94 -3.72 -9.96
CA PRO A 441 -9.05 -4.22 -9.16
C PRO A 441 -8.55 -5.09 -8.00
N ASP A 442 -9.25 -5.05 -6.85
CA ASP A 442 -8.89 -5.80 -5.63
C ASP A 442 -8.89 -7.33 -5.79
N THR A 443 -9.54 -7.82 -6.86
CA THR A 443 -9.57 -9.23 -7.25
C THR A 443 -8.32 -9.71 -7.98
N VAL A 444 -7.45 -8.80 -8.45
CA VAL A 444 -6.16 -9.16 -9.06
C VAL A 444 -5.10 -9.16 -7.98
N VAL A 445 -4.76 -10.36 -7.50
CA VAL A 445 -3.83 -10.59 -6.38
C VAL A 445 -2.76 -11.61 -6.76
N GLU A 446 -1.75 -11.77 -5.90
CA GLU A 446 -0.68 -12.76 -6.06
C GLU A 446 -0.02 -12.67 -7.45
N ALA A 447 0.18 -13.80 -8.14
CA ALA A 447 0.81 -13.86 -9.45
C ALA A 447 0.08 -13.04 -10.53
N GLY A 448 -1.18 -12.62 -10.31
CA GLY A 448 -1.91 -11.74 -11.21
C GLY A 448 -1.34 -10.35 -11.31
N VAL A 449 -0.69 -9.86 -10.25
CA VAL A 449 -0.03 -8.55 -10.27
C VAL A 449 1.05 -8.52 -11.35
N TRP A 450 1.82 -9.59 -11.49
CA TRP A 450 2.87 -9.65 -12.52
C TRP A 450 2.32 -9.54 -13.95
N GLN A 451 1.12 -10.01 -14.22
CA GLN A 451 0.51 -9.89 -15.56
C GLN A 451 0.20 -8.45 -15.95
N LEU A 452 -0.08 -7.59 -14.96
CA LEU A 452 -0.32 -6.18 -15.18
C LEU A 452 0.99 -5.39 -15.33
N LEU A 453 2.08 -5.83 -14.69
CA LEU A 453 3.35 -5.09 -14.64
C LEU A 453 4.35 -5.50 -15.72
N ARG A 454 4.48 -6.81 -16.01
CA ARG A 454 5.49 -7.40 -16.91
C ARG A 454 5.62 -6.74 -18.28
N PRO A 455 4.52 -6.41 -19.00
CA PRO A 455 4.64 -5.88 -20.36
C PRO A 455 5.29 -4.50 -20.45
N HIS A 456 5.54 -3.83 -19.30
CA HIS A 456 5.86 -2.41 -19.24
C HIS A 456 7.19 -2.10 -18.57
N LEU A 457 7.96 -3.13 -18.20
CA LEU A 457 9.26 -3.00 -17.58
C LEU A 457 10.12 -4.22 -17.93
N SER A 458 10.84 -4.17 -19.06
CA SER A 458 11.71 -5.29 -19.49
C SER A 458 12.77 -5.67 -18.44
N LEU A 459 13.10 -4.75 -17.54
CA LEU A 459 13.95 -5.01 -16.36
C LEU A 459 13.43 -6.17 -15.49
N LEU A 460 12.11 -6.37 -15.39
CA LEU A 460 11.56 -7.50 -14.63
C LEU A 460 11.94 -8.86 -15.25
N ALA A 461 12.06 -8.93 -16.58
CA ALA A 461 12.56 -10.11 -17.28
C ALA A 461 14.05 -10.32 -17.02
N ALA A 462 14.85 -9.25 -17.11
CA ALA A 462 16.29 -9.31 -16.83
C ALA A 462 16.59 -9.77 -15.40
N LEU A 463 15.83 -9.29 -14.42
CA LEU A 463 15.93 -9.73 -13.03
C LEU A 463 15.65 -11.23 -12.88
N GLY A 464 14.57 -11.73 -13.49
CA GLY A 464 14.23 -13.16 -13.43
C GLY A 464 15.27 -14.06 -14.11
N GLU A 465 16.00 -13.51 -15.09
CA GLU A 465 17.07 -14.20 -15.84
C GLU A 465 18.48 -13.99 -15.23
N GLY A 466 18.61 -13.25 -14.12
CA GLY A 466 19.90 -12.93 -13.51
C GLY A 466 20.84 -12.15 -14.43
N ARG A 467 20.32 -11.12 -15.10
CA ARG A 467 21.07 -10.31 -16.08
C ARG A 467 21.22 -8.86 -15.66
N ALA A 468 22.34 -8.28 -16.06
CA ALA A 468 22.53 -6.84 -16.10
C ALA A 468 21.67 -6.20 -17.22
N MET A 469 21.50 -4.89 -17.16
CA MET A 469 20.95 -4.09 -18.25
C MET A 469 21.95 -3.00 -18.65
N GLU A 470 22.14 -2.80 -19.93
CA GLU A 470 22.90 -1.67 -20.49
C GLU A 470 21.91 -0.52 -20.75
N LEU A 471 22.16 0.62 -20.10
CA LEU A 471 21.33 1.83 -20.20
C LEU A 471 21.99 2.86 -21.10
N ASP A 472 21.19 3.51 -21.94
CA ASP A 472 21.60 4.63 -22.78
C ASP A 472 20.70 5.85 -22.54
N ALA A 473 21.25 6.83 -21.84
CA ALA A 473 20.58 8.07 -21.48
C ALA A 473 19.22 7.87 -20.78
N MET A 474 19.07 6.84 -19.95
CA MET A 474 17.83 6.57 -19.20
C MET A 474 17.52 7.76 -18.26
N PRO A 475 16.33 8.37 -18.27
CA PRO A 475 16.04 9.50 -17.38
C PRO A 475 16.17 9.10 -15.90
N LEU A 476 16.82 9.95 -15.11
CA LEU A 476 17.08 9.74 -13.68
C LEU A 476 16.58 10.94 -12.86
N THR A 477 15.82 10.68 -11.81
CA THR A 477 15.38 11.71 -10.84
C THR A 477 16.51 12.07 -9.86
N ASP A 478 16.37 13.21 -9.19
CA ASP A 478 17.30 13.62 -8.11
C ASP A 478 17.36 12.60 -6.94
N GLU A 479 16.33 11.76 -6.77
CA GLU A 479 16.25 10.76 -5.70
C GLU A 479 16.81 9.39 -6.08
N GLY A 480 17.28 9.22 -7.32
CA GLY A 480 17.80 7.95 -7.81
C GLY A 480 16.76 7.00 -8.41
N ASP A 481 15.59 7.50 -8.81
CA ASP A 481 14.61 6.71 -9.55
C ASP A 481 14.82 6.87 -11.07
N LEU A 482 15.03 5.74 -11.75
CA LEU A 482 15.07 5.63 -13.20
C LEU A 482 13.63 5.65 -13.73
N ILE A 483 13.31 6.61 -14.59
CA ILE A 483 12.04 6.64 -15.32
C ILE A 483 12.21 5.71 -16.52
N TRP A 484 11.77 4.47 -16.34
CA TRP A 484 12.08 3.40 -17.28
C TRP A 484 11.47 3.63 -18.67
N ASP A 485 12.31 3.45 -19.69
CA ASP A 485 12.01 3.49 -21.11
C ASP A 485 12.72 2.30 -21.80
N ASP A 486 11.95 1.33 -22.27
CA ASP A 486 12.50 0.11 -22.90
C ASP A 486 13.35 0.43 -24.15
N THR A 487 13.15 1.58 -24.80
CA THR A 487 13.96 1.97 -25.97
C THR A 487 15.40 2.36 -25.60
N ARG A 488 15.65 2.63 -24.32
CA ARG A 488 16.93 3.07 -23.74
C ARG A 488 17.63 1.98 -22.94
N ALA A 489 17.16 0.75 -23.02
CA ALA A 489 17.67 -0.36 -22.23
C ALA A 489 17.88 -1.60 -23.10
N ARG A 490 19.00 -2.30 -22.92
CA ARG A 490 19.30 -3.57 -23.58
C ARG A 490 19.76 -4.60 -22.56
N LYS A 491 19.44 -5.87 -22.79
CA LYS A 491 19.94 -6.97 -21.94
C LYS A 491 21.47 -7.02 -22.02
N GLY A 492 22.11 -7.04 -20.86
CA GLY A 492 23.54 -7.24 -20.72
C GLY A 492 23.93 -8.68 -20.37
N ASP A 493 25.14 -8.82 -19.86
CA ASP A 493 25.71 -10.08 -19.40
C ASP A 493 25.02 -10.64 -18.15
N GLN A 494 25.34 -11.89 -17.81
CA GLN A 494 24.91 -12.48 -16.54
C GLN A 494 25.47 -11.67 -15.36
N ALA A 495 24.60 -11.41 -14.39
CA ALA A 495 24.92 -10.68 -13.18
C ALA A 495 24.17 -11.33 -12.01
N ASP A 496 24.91 -12.09 -11.20
CA ASP A 496 24.37 -12.67 -9.99
C ASP A 496 24.15 -11.58 -8.93
N ALA A 497 22.93 -11.52 -8.37
CA ALA A 497 22.54 -10.47 -7.45
C ALA A 497 23.28 -10.57 -6.11
N LEU A 498 23.55 -11.77 -5.61
CA LEU A 498 24.29 -11.98 -4.35
C LEU A 498 25.75 -11.56 -4.50
N THR A 499 26.37 -11.88 -5.63
CA THR A 499 27.73 -11.45 -5.98
C THR A 499 27.80 -9.93 -6.12
N THR A 500 26.83 -9.33 -6.81
CA THR A 500 26.70 -7.87 -6.93
C THR A 500 26.58 -7.22 -5.55
N ALA A 501 25.69 -7.74 -4.69
CA ALA A 501 25.47 -7.24 -3.34
C ALA A 501 26.70 -7.41 -2.44
N ARG A 502 27.48 -8.47 -2.62
CA ARG A 502 28.73 -8.68 -1.85
C ARG A 502 29.85 -7.74 -2.28
N VAL A 503 29.99 -7.45 -3.58
CA VAL A 503 31.16 -6.75 -4.13
C VAL A 503 30.92 -5.27 -4.35
N LEU A 504 29.77 -4.89 -4.94
CA LEU A 504 29.52 -3.54 -5.45
C LEU A 504 28.59 -2.71 -4.55
N LEU A 505 27.66 -3.33 -3.83
CA LEU A 505 26.80 -2.61 -2.90
C LEU A 505 27.58 -1.83 -1.82
N PRO A 506 28.69 -2.34 -1.22
CA PRO A 506 29.47 -1.59 -0.24
C PRO A 506 30.21 -0.37 -0.82
N THR A 507 30.43 -0.33 -2.15
CA THR A 507 31.11 0.79 -2.82
C THR A 507 30.13 1.79 -3.41
N ALA A 508 28.83 1.46 -3.40
CA ALA A 508 27.80 2.29 -3.99
C ALA A 508 27.47 3.49 -3.10
N THR A 509 27.40 4.66 -3.73
CA THR A 509 26.89 5.90 -3.13
C THR A 509 25.37 5.94 -3.23
N ALA A 510 24.70 6.70 -2.35
CA ALA A 510 23.27 6.93 -2.43
C ALA A 510 22.94 8.37 -2.84
N LEU A 511 21.78 8.54 -3.47
CA LEU A 511 21.21 9.85 -3.77
C LEU A 511 20.34 10.35 -2.60
N PRO A 512 20.14 11.67 -2.47
CA PRO A 512 19.32 12.24 -1.41
C PRO A 512 17.83 11.97 -1.63
N THR A 513 17.06 11.86 -0.55
CA THR A 513 15.60 11.82 -0.61
C THR A 513 15.04 13.24 -0.75
N ALA A 514 14.13 13.45 -1.69
CA ALA A 514 13.44 14.71 -1.93
C ALA A 514 12.64 15.11 -0.69
N PRO A 515 12.52 16.41 -0.38
CA PRO A 515 11.97 16.86 0.90
C PRO A 515 10.59 16.29 1.25
N LEU A 516 9.70 16.18 0.25
CA LEU A 516 8.37 15.62 0.49
C LEU A 516 8.46 14.13 0.89
N ASP A 517 9.36 13.36 0.30
CA ASP A 517 9.46 11.90 0.43
C ASP A 517 10.25 11.44 1.66
N ARG A 518 10.83 12.37 2.42
CA ARG A 518 11.50 12.10 3.70
C ARG A 518 10.48 11.71 4.76
N HIS A 519 10.30 10.41 4.92
CA HIS A 519 9.41 9.82 5.91
C HIS A 519 10.02 8.51 6.44
N PRO A 520 9.92 8.17 7.73
CA PRO A 520 10.58 6.96 8.24
C PRO A 520 10.10 5.67 7.57
N ALA A 521 8.80 5.53 7.31
CA ALA A 521 8.23 4.39 6.58
C ALA A 521 8.71 4.26 5.12
N ARG A 522 9.32 5.32 4.57
CA ARG A 522 9.90 5.35 3.22
C ARG A 522 11.35 4.83 3.20
N ILE A 523 12.01 4.66 4.36
CA ILE A 523 13.35 4.09 4.46
C ILE A 523 13.31 2.66 3.92
N ALA A 524 14.20 2.37 2.96
CA ALA A 524 14.26 1.13 2.19
C ALA A 524 15.68 0.89 1.71
N GLU A 525 16.63 0.84 2.65
CA GLU A 525 18.06 0.86 2.35
C GLU A 525 18.57 -0.54 2.03
N PRO A 526 19.10 -0.82 0.81
CA PRO A 526 19.63 -2.13 0.47
C PRO A 526 20.84 -2.49 1.35
N VAL A 527 20.82 -3.70 1.89
CA VAL A 527 21.90 -4.28 2.68
C VAL A 527 22.17 -5.73 2.25
N PHE A 528 23.41 -6.15 2.40
CA PHE A 528 23.83 -7.54 2.24
C PHE A 528 24.33 -8.05 3.59
N LEU A 529 23.78 -9.18 4.03
CA LEU A 529 24.10 -9.82 5.30
C LEU A 529 24.61 -11.24 5.04
N GLU A 530 25.70 -11.61 5.71
CA GLU A 530 26.24 -12.97 5.76
C GLU A 530 26.85 -13.23 7.13
N GLY A 531 27.08 -14.50 7.49
CA GLY A 531 27.67 -14.86 8.78
C GLY A 531 26.78 -14.61 10.00
N TYR A 532 25.49 -14.35 9.81
CA TYR A 532 24.54 -14.10 10.89
C TYR A 532 24.08 -15.38 11.59
N VAL A 533 23.80 -15.27 12.89
CA VAL A 533 23.13 -16.31 13.66
C VAL A 533 21.62 -16.09 13.57
N ARG A 534 20.87 -17.16 13.32
CA ARG A 534 19.42 -17.11 13.18
C ARG A 534 18.78 -17.60 14.45
N SER A 535 17.78 -16.87 14.94
CA SER A 535 16.92 -17.31 16.03
C SER A 535 15.45 -17.12 15.65
N GLN A 536 14.61 -18.04 16.12
CA GLN A 536 13.17 -17.98 15.90
C GLN A 536 12.46 -18.18 17.22
N ASP A 537 11.63 -17.20 17.59
CA ASP A 537 10.74 -17.25 18.75
C ASP A 537 9.30 -17.03 18.28
N GLY A 538 8.49 -18.09 18.32
CA GLY A 538 7.18 -18.13 17.67
C GLY A 538 7.29 -17.77 16.17
N ASP A 539 6.55 -16.74 15.76
CA ASP A 539 6.55 -16.23 14.39
C ASP A 539 7.64 -15.18 14.13
N THR A 540 8.42 -14.80 15.15
CA THR A 540 9.45 -13.76 15.04
C THR A 540 10.79 -14.38 14.66
N LEU A 541 11.23 -14.14 13.43
CA LEU A 541 12.57 -14.48 12.96
C LEU A 541 13.52 -13.31 13.22
N THR A 542 14.71 -13.60 13.75
CA THR A 542 15.75 -12.61 14.03
C THR A 542 17.09 -13.06 13.45
N PHE A 543 17.82 -12.12 12.85
CA PHE A 543 19.22 -12.29 12.45
C PHE A 543 20.11 -11.52 13.41
N ASP A 544 21.01 -12.21 14.09
CA ASP A 544 22.10 -11.61 14.85
C ASP A 544 23.31 -11.42 13.94
N VAL A 545 23.63 -10.15 13.66
CA VAL A 545 24.74 -9.73 12.81
C VAL A 545 25.73 -8.98 13.70
N ALA A 546 26.91 -9.56 13.93
CA ALA A 546 27.96 -8.94 14.77
C ALA A 546 27.46 -8.49 16.17
N GLY A 547 26.58 -9.28 16.80
CA GLY A 547 25.99 -8.97 18.11
C GLY A 547 24.81 -8.01 18.07
N GLN A 548 24.33 -7.63 16.87
CA GLN A 548 23.15 -6.81 16.68
C GLN A 548 21.98 -7.67 16.21
N ALA A 549 20.94 -7.75 17.04
CA ALA A 549 19.70 -8.45 16.71
C ALA A 549 18.82 -7.61 15.77
N LEU A 550 18.55 -8.12 14.58
CA LEU A 550 17.67 -7.50 13.59
C LEU A 550 16.47 -8.39 13.31
N SER A 551 15.26 -7.92 13.64
CA SER A 551 14.03 -8.64 13.34
C SER A 551 13.79 -8.70 11.83
N VAL A 552 13.41 -9.86 11.33
CA VAL A 552 13.15 -10.12 9.91
C VAL A 552 11.64 -10.07 9.66
N ASP A 553 11.22 -9.17 8.77
CA ASP A 553 9.84 -8.98 8.36
C ASP A 553 9.48 -9.98 7.25
N THR A 554 9.11 -11.19 7.64
CA THR A 554 8.69 -12.27 6.73
C THR A 554 7.29 -12.05 6.14
N ASP A 555 6.50 -11.16 6.74
CA ASP A 555 5.17 -10.76 6.28
C ASP A 555 5.24 -9.95 4.98
N ARG A 556 6.32 -9.18 4.80
CA ARG A 556 6.63 -8.38 3.59
C ARG A 556 7.19 -9.19 2.42
N ILE A 557 7.40 -10.49 2.57
CA ILE A 557 7.81 -11.32 1.44
C ILE A 557 6.58 -11.58 0.56
N PRO A 558 6.63 -11.25 -0.75
CA PRO A 558 5.46 -11.37 -1.63
C PRO A 558 4.93 -12.82 -1.72
N THR A 559 3.61 -12.98 -1.77
CA THR A 559 2.99 -14.29 -2.10
C THR A 559 3.20 -14.68 -3.55
N ALA A 560 3.39 -13.69 -4.43
CA ALA A 560 3.70 -13.84 -5.85
C ALA A 560 5.18 -14.19 -6.10
N SER A 561 5.80 -15.00 -5.24
CA SER A 561 7.24 -15.24 -5.23
C SER A 561 7.59 -16.67 -4.77
N PRO A 562 8.72 -17.24 -5.23
CA PRO A 562 9.25 -18.48 -4.65
C PRO A 562 9.98 -18.26 -3.31
N LEU A 563 10.23 -17.01 -2.90
CA LEU A 563 10.81 -16.71 -1.59
C LEU A 563 9.78 -16.96 -0.48
N THR A 564 10.10 -17.85 0.47
CA THR A 564 9.22 -18.20 1.59
C THR A 564 9.88 -17.90 2.94
N PRO A 565 9.11 -17.77 4.04
CA PRO A 565 9.68 -17.56 5.37
C PRO A 565 10.64 -18.69 5.77
N GLU A 566 10.34 -19.92 5.36
CA GLU A 566 11.18 -21.10 5.63
C GLU A 566 12.52 -21.03 4.87
N ALA A 567 12.50 -20.55 3.62
CA ALA A 567 13.73 -20.33 2.86
C ALA A 567 14.62 -19.26 3.51
N VAL A 568 14.01 -18.21 4.06
CA VAL A 568 14.72 -17.16 4.81
C VAL A 568 15.25 -17.68 6.14
N ALA A 569 14.46 -18.46 6.89
CA ALA A 569 14.92 -19.09 8.12
C ALA A 569 16.06 -20.10 7.89
N ALA A 570 16.08 -20.76 6.72
CA ALA A 570 17.14 -21.70 6.33
C ALA A 570 18.37 -21.02 5.68
N SER A 571 18.34 -19.71 5.44
CA SER A 571 19.38 -19.00 4.67
C SER A 571 20.69 -18.77 5.42
N HIS A 572 21.77 -18.56 4.68
CA HIS A 572 23.10 -18.19 5.23
C HIS A 572 23.70 -16.92 4.62
N ALA A 573 23.07 -16.38 3.57
CA ALA A 573 23.30 -15.02 3.09
C ALA A 573 21.96 -14.41 2.67
N CYS A 574 21.82 -13.08 2.81
CA CYS A 574 20.58 -12.37 2.53
C CYS A 574 20.85 -10.99 1.91
N ILE A 575 20.21 -10.71 0.79
CA ILE A 575 19.96 -9.34 0.31
C ILE A 575 18.63 -8.90 0.91
N GLY A 576 18.60 -7.77 1.60
CA GLY A 576 17.38 -7.22 2.15
C GLY A 576 17.31 -5.71 2.08
N LEU A 577 16.15 -5.17 2.45
CA LEU A 577 15.94 -3.75 2.67
C LEU A 577 15.83 -3.50 4.17
N LEU A 578 16.65 -2.59 4.67
CA LEU A 578 16.50 -2.05 6.01
C LEU A 578 15.30 -1.08 6.01
N ARG A 579 14.31 -1.36 6.85
CA ARG A 579 13.07 -0.61 6.99
C ARG A 579 12.96 -0.06 8.40
N TRP A 580 12.28 1.07 8.56
CA TRP A 580 11.89 1.56 9.88
C TRP A 580 10.37 1.72 9.97
N ASP A 581 9.77 1.10 10.98
CA ASP A 581 8.37 1.34 11.36
C ASP A 581 8.15 0.91 12.82
N GLY A 582 7.16 1.51 13.48
CA GLY A 582 6.80 1.16 14.85
C GLY A 582 7.95 1.31 15.85
N GLY A 583 8.84 2.28 15.64
CA GLY A 583 9.92 2.62 16.58
C GLY A 583 11.24 1.85 16.39
N GLY A 584 11.36 0.96 15.40
CA GLY A 584 12.57 0.17 15.22
C GLY A 584 12.87 -0.25 13.78
N PHE A 585 14.12 -0.68 13.56
CA PHE A 585 14.56 -1.23 12.28
C PHE A 585 14.15 -2.70 12.12
N ARG A 586 13.79 -3.06 10.89
CA ARG A 586 13.48 -4.43 10.47
C ARG A 586 14.11 -4.73 9.13
N LEU A 587 14.44 -5.99 8.88
CA LEU A 587 14.94 -6.47 7.60
C LEU A 587 13.79 -7.04 6.76
N GLN A 588 13.55 -6.48 5.58
CA GLN A 588 12.71 -7.10 4.56
C GLN A 588 13.59 -7.92 3.59
N PRO A 589 13.46 -9.25 3.53
CA PRO A 589 14.25 -10.06 2.60
C PRO A 589 13.86 -9.85 1.14
N LEU A 590 14.83 -9.63 0.26
CA LEU A 590 14.66 -9.58 -1.20
C LEU A 590 15.21 -10.83 -1.89
N ALA A 591 16.30 -11.37 -1.38
CA ALA A 591 16.89 -12.61 -1.87
C ALA A 591 17.67 -13.30 -0.76
N VAL A 592 17.75 -14.63 -0.82
CA VAL A 592 18.56 -15.41 0.11
C VAL A 592 19.35 -16.48 -0.61
N GLU A 593 20.51 -16.80 -0.05
CA GLU A 593 21.25 -18.01 -0.36
C GLU A 593 20.89 -19.09 0.65
N THR A 594 20.47 -20.26 0.18
CA THR A 594 20.10 -21.42 1.02
C THR A 594 20.62 -22.73 0.41
N THR A 595 20.45 -23.84 1.12
CA THR A 595 20.89 -25.17 0.67
C THR A 595 19.69 -26.05 0.35
N VAL A 596 19.57 -26.51 -0.89
CA VAL A 596 18.58 -27.50 -1.33
C VAL A 596 19.29 -28.73 -1.87
N ARG A 597 19.00 -29.91 -1.31
CA ARG A 597 19.65 -31.18 -1.70
C ARG A 597 21.19 -31.09 -1.74
N LYS A 598 21.78 -30.47 -0.70
CA LYS A 598 23.24 -30.22 -0.56
C LYS A 598 23.85 -29.30 -1.62
N LYS A 599 23.04 -28.57 -2.38
CA LYS A 599 23.51 -27.53 -3.32
C LYS A 599 23.09 -26.16 -2.83
N THR A 600 24.02 -25.22 -2.88
CA THR A 600 23.74 -23.80 -2.67
C THR A 600 22.87 -23.29 -3.80
N VAL A 601 21.77 -22.62 -3.46
CA VAL A 601 20.83 -22.04 -4.41
C VAL A 601 20.39 -20.66 -3.92
N ALA A 602 20.25 -19.73 -4.87
CA ALA A 602 19.67 -18.42 -4.61
C ALA A 602 18.16 -18.44 -4.84
N VAL A 603 17.40 -17.83 -3.92
CA VAL A 603 15.94 -17.68 -4.02
C VAL A 603 15.61 -16.20 -3.92
N HIS A 604 14.94 -15.66 -4.94
CA HIS A 604 14.67 -14.21 -5.05
C HIS A 604 13.17 -13.91 -4.97
N ALA A 605 12.82 -12.83 -4.29
CA ALA A 605 11.48 -12.27 -4.23
C ALA A 605 10.91 -12.02 -5.63
N GLY A 606 11.75 -11.49 -6.53
CA GLY A 606 11.42 -11.16 -7.92
C GLY A 606 11.66 -12.29 -8.94
N ALA A 607 11.93 -13.53 -8.53
CA ALA A 607 12.27 -14.60 -9.50
C ALA A 607 11.12 -14.94 -10.46
N TRP A 608 9.87 -14.67 -10.10
CA TRP A 608 8.73 -14.81 -11.02
C TRP A 608 8.45 -13.52 -11.80
N ALA A 609 9.16 -12.42 -11.56
CA ALA A 609 8.85 -11.13 -12.16
C ALA A 609 8.90 -11.17 -13.69
N GLY A 610 9.83 -11.92 -14.29
CA GLY A 610 9.98 -12.10 -15.74
C GLY A 610 9.14 -13.19 -16.40
N GLY A 611 8.33 -13.92 -15.62
CA GLY A 611 7.84 -15.24 -15.98
C GLY A 611 8.72 -16.33 -15.38
N THR A 612 8.19 -17.56 -15.26
CA THR A 612 8.85 -18.62 -14.50
C THR A 612 8.63 -20.00 -15.10
N THR A 613 9.61 -20.90 -14.92
CA THR A 613 9.48 -22.34 -15.20
C THR A 613 9.17 -23.14 -13.93
N ASP A 614 9.12 -22.48 -12.77
CA ASP A 614 8.69 -23.08 -11.52
C ASP A 614 7.24 -23.56 -11.61
N LYS A 615 6.98 -24.80 -11.17
CA LYS A 615 5.65 -25.41 -11.32
C LYS A 615 4.58 -24.69 -10.49
N ALA A 616 4.93 -24.19 -9.30
CA ALA A 616 3.99 -23.45 -8.45
C ALA A 616 3.70 -22.08 -9.06
N GLY A 617 4.73 -21.39 -9.53
CA GLY A 617 4.62 -20.13 -10.26
C GLY A 617 3.76 -20.24 -11.51
N VAL A 618 4.00 -21.23 -12.38
CA VAL A 618 3.19 -21.48 -13.60
C VAL A 618 1.72 -21.73 -13.26
N ARG A 619 1.44 -22.49 -12.19
CA ARG A 619 0.06 -22.75 -11.74
C ARG A 619 -0.61 -21.47 -11.24
N ALA A 620 0.09 -20.68 -10.43
CA ALA A 620 -0.40 -19.41 -9.91
C ALA A 620 -0.69 -18.41 -11.04
N GLU A 621 0.24 -18.31 -12.01
CA GLU A 621 0.05 -17.46 -13.19
C GLU A 621 -1.15 -17.88 -14.02
N LYS A 622 -1.32 -19.18 -14.29
CA LYS A 622 -2.48 -19.67 -15.03
C LYS A 622 -3.80 -19.29 -14.35
N ALA A 623 -3.90 -19.49 -13.03
CA ALA A 623 -5.10 -19.13 -12.28
C ALA A 623 -5.39 -17.62 -12.34
N ALA A 624 -4.35 -16.80 -12.29
CA ALA A 624 -4.47 -15.35 -12.41
C ALA A 624 -4.86 -14.90 -13.83
N THR A 625 -4.34 -15.55 -14.88
CA THR A 625 -4.69 -15.25 -16.29
C THR A 625 -6.18 -15.35 -16.52
N ASP A 626 -6.81 -16.41 -16.00
CA ASP A 626 -8.24 -16.63 -16.15
C ASP A 626 -9.05 -15.49 -15.51
N ALA A 627 -8.63 -15.01 -14.33
CA ALA A 627 -9.27 -13.91 -13.63
C ALA A 627 -9.16 -12.58 -14.41
N VAL A 628 -7.94 -12.19 -14.82
CA VAL A 628 -7.69 -10.95 -15.57
C VAL A 628 -8.40 -10.98 -16.92
N THR A 629 -8.41 -12.13 -17.62
CA THR A 629 -9.07 -12.29 -18.93
C THR A 629 -10.58 -12.08 -18.82
N VAL A 630 -11.22 -12.69 -17.82
CA VAL A 630 -12.66 -12.51 -17.57
C VAL A 630 -13.00 -11.05 -17.32
N LEU A 631 -12.19 -10.34 -16.54
CA LEU A 631 -12.45 -8.92 -16.27
C LEU A 631 -12.20 -8.05 -17.50
N ARG A 632 -11.13 -8.29 -18.27
CA ARG A 632 -10.85 -7.54 -19.52
C ARG A 632 -11.92 -7.75 -20.59
N GLU A 633 -12.41 -8.97 -20.78
CA GLU A 633 -13.52 -9.24 -21.71
C GLU A 633 -14.76 -8.43 -21.32
N ARG A 634 -15.07 -8.37 -20.01
CA ARG A 634 -16.19 -7.59 -19.50
C ARG A 634 -15.97 -6.08 -19.65
N ALA A 635 -14.79 -5.59 -19.32
CA ALA A 635 -14.42 -4.19 -19.53
C ALA A 635 -14.65 -3.78 -20.99
N GLY A 636 -14.17 -4.59 -21.95
CA GLY A 636 -14.35 -4.35 -23.38
C GLY A 636 -15.81 -4.30 -23.85
N ARG A 637 -16.74 -5.02 -23.19
CA ARG A 637 -18.18 -5.02 -23.56
C ARG A 637 -19.01 -3.98 -22.81
N LEU A 638 -18.66 -3.70 -21.55
CA LEU A 638 -19.48 -2.87 -20.65
C LEU A 638 -19.02 -1.41 -20.57
N LEU A 639 -17.74 -1.10 -20.84
CA LEU A 639 -17.22 0.27 -20.81
C LEU A 639 -17.28 0.98 -22.17
N ARG A 640 -17.42 0.23 -23.28
CA ARG A 640 -17.47 0.77 -24.65
C ARG A 640 -18.89 1.15 -25.10
N LYS A 641 -19.82 1.30 -24.16
CA LYS A 641 -21.20 1.74 -24.35
C LYS A 641 -21.41 3.03 -23.58
#